data_AF-A0A553ZNC0-F1
#
_entry.id   AF-A0A553ZNC0-F1
#
_cell.length_a   1.000
_cell.length_b   1.000
_cell.length_c   1.000
_cell.angle_alpha   90.00
_cell.angle_beta   90.00
_cell.angle_gamma   90.00
#
_symmetry.space_group_name_H-M   'P 1'
#
loop_
_entity.id
_entity.type
_entity.pdbx_description
1 polymer ?
#
loop_
_entity_poly.entity_id
_entity_poly.type
_entity_poly.pdbx_seq_one_letter_code
_entity_poly.pdbx_strand_id
1 'polypeptide(L)'
;MTTDMGAVFHLLCFTPLVHHESALETVQSVHAKGDRMDGILVLGSSAGEPRPVTRSATKDFLETVMLECLEAGADRFPPVTTVPGRHDISRLGPGRGMLTKALTRYWGDTERGLWRGDEQDIVEAIRDIPFAEFVEWAGKFENSPQWRQGVLPGEGSVTLGTSAGTLGIVAANTVFRMAVPDGTADLATCTLGQLDSAVGGDYLRWADTNDLTLMVAGHSAVVPESLTPALPKTVLLASDGESTRSGSAARWLVTPRGTTRQHRLLRVEITAAGAPKVRDLAAPPAEQPVPLPSPRRAGNRLGPAGRTEPESYDQQTAVEEFYQQIGTGRVILVAVSGVHGDGSLIDTDELTRQLTQEVYGVVPDPAPATSEIWNTALAELGSRTVGRYVAQLCGADQESTTAALRILQAPWRRIYDFTATDVFSSLLERDPRTAETNTFVNALVRKPAAGNATVEAVAMHGNPTAPDALDFTLPADDGFSPRALWFRKLKAELLTHPTVFMAASPSSRSLWNALALTQPQSGAEHFPRFLISGPGTPADRARIRQAGLTHIQVPPHEFAVQKLRPGLEILQQGKRRLADIRVGARRSSGIKLVSSLVDTAPTGSVEFLKGQDPTWGDVKDGFAVKLSITDRIRAGARPAADGRRRIVLVEGRAGSGKTTALMQYAYALHQAGRTVAWIDREATDPLRNLKAQALSMSADAFFVDDVDIFGSLGASLLRDLSNGGKALIVAAIRTTRSDELDVTFQSQRVSADEPLKDEDLGHIVDVLHRHGLPGILKRQKLRPEKIDKLRELCDRNLLAAMIQVVTGKRFEDKVESEYHQLATEQAAVYATVCVFESAIVFKKRGIELEDLLQIVSGRSAPEPSVSRAINRLVDRRILTLAPDGTVRCRQRTIADTVVETVLKKDPTRLAVIIEFLLRFYAQYAADIRDNDDPYRRILIRLLSHSLMVSLRLRPAQVREIYSTVHELLQDNFHYWLQRGEYELERGDLGIAENHLETAQGCEGGATDHFVLTAWSAIRLRRSTESPVDGGLRDRAWEAIGVLEDVTRRHGGASPHSFSVIARRGTEWVEACEVSLSAGQVEDTLRRILAVVEAGRRFCKDNHEFMRIADEFGPKLNRLLERNQGIPL
;
A
#
# COMPACT_ATOMS: atom_id res chain seq x y z
N MET A 1 -45.35 -61.16 -22.07
CA MET A 1 -44.28 -60.16 -22.02
C MET A 1 -44.77 -59.00 -21.18
N THR A 2 -44.58 -59.08 -19.86
CA THR A 2 -44.85 -57.99 -18.92
C THR A 2 -43.68 -57.02 -18.98
N THR A 3 -43.89 -55.85 -19.58
CA THR A 3 -42.96 -54.72 -19.57
C THR A 3 -42.76 -54.25 -18.13
N ASP A 4 -41.50 -54.23 -17.70
CA ASP A 4 -41.04 -53.77 -16.40
C ASP A 4 -41.42 -52.28 -16.23
N MET A 5 -42.47 -51.97 -15.47
CA MET A 5 -42.95 -50.59 -15.27
C MET A 5 -42.10 -49.88 -14.22
N GLY A 6 -41.00 -49.24 -14.64
CA GLY A 6 -40.24 -48.32 -13.80
C GLY A 6 -40.95 -46.99 -13.57
N ALA A 7 -40.62 -46.29 -12.48
CA ALA A 7 -41.10 -44.93 -12.21
C ALA A 7 -40.32 -43.91 -13.05
N VAL A 8 -41.02 -42.95 -13.66
CA VAL A 8 -40.42 -41.86 -14.44
C VAL A 8 -40.90 -40.52 -13.88
N PHE A 9 -39.97 -39.61 -13.60
CA PHE A 9 -40.26 -38.25 -13.13
C PHE A 9 -39.73 -37.21 -14.11
N HIS A 10 -40.51 -36.17 -14.43
CA HIS A 10 -40.09 -35.03 -15.24
C HIS A 10 -40.04 -33.73 -14.43
N LEU A 11 -38.87 -33.09 -14.39
CA LEU A 11 -38.63 -31.86 -13.62
C LEU A 11 -38.09 -30.75 -14.50
N LEU A 12 -38.78 -29.61 -14.49
CA LEU A 12 -38.31 -28.40 -15.18
C LEU A 12 -37.46 -27.58 -14.22
N CYS A 13 -36.20 -27.33 -14.56
CA CYS A 13 -35.30 -26.50 -13.77
C CYS A 13 -34.94 -25.24 -14.55
N PHE A 14 -35.16 -24.06 -14.00
CA PHE A 14 -34.84 -22.81 -14.68
C PHE A 14 -34.40 -21.70 -13.72
N THR A 15 -33.78 -20.66 -14.28
CA THR A 15 -33.41 -19.44 -13.56
C THR A 15 -34.29 -18.27 -13.99
N PRO A 16 -34.36 -17.17 -13.22
CA PRO A 16 -35.08 -15.95 -13.63
C PRO A 16 -34.75 -15.40 -15.02
N LEU A 17 -33.64 -15.80 -15.62
CA LEU A 17 -33.19 -15.35 -16.94
C LEU A 17 -33.69 -16.23 -18.10
N VAL A 18 -34.46 -17.28 -17.80
CA VAL A 18 -34.94 -18.30 -18.75
C VAL A 18 -35.52 -17.71 -20.04
N HIS A 19 -35.24 -18.38 -21.17
CA HIS A 19 -35.91 -18.07 -22.43
C HIS A 19 -37.32 -18.69 -22.42
N HIS A 20 -38.34 -17.88 -22.12
CA HIS A 20 -39.70 -18.35 -21.86
C HIS A 20 -40.24 -19.29 -22.94
N GLU A 21 -40.08 -18.93 -24.21
CA GLU A 21 -40.57 -19.71 -25.36
C GLU A 21 -39.95 -21.10 -25.44
N SER A 22 -38.62 -21.20 -25.28
CA SER A 22 -37.90 -22.48 -25.40
C SER A 22 -38.20 -23.42 -24.22
N ALA A 23 -38.41 -22.85 -23.03
CA ALA A 23 -38.83 -23.61 -21.87
C ALA A 23 -40.28 -24.10 -22.00
N LEU A 24 -41.20 -23.29 -22.55
CA LEU A 24 -42.57 -23.72 -22.82
C LEU A 24 -42.64 -24.80 -23.90
N GLU A 25 -41.89 -24.66 -25.01
CA GLU A 25 -41.78 -25.71 -26.03
C GLU A 25 -41.32 -27.06 -25.43
N THR A 26 -40.40 -26.99 -24.46
CA THR A 26 -39.89 -28.17 -23.76
C THR A 26 -40.99 -28.85 -22.92
N VAL A 27 -41.80 -28.06 -22.21
CA VAL A 27 -42.96 -28.55 -21.44
C VAL A 27 -44.02 -29.14 -22.37
N GLN A 28 -44.37 -28.44 -23.45
CA GLN A 28 -45.30 -28.91 -24.47
C GLN A 28 -44.83 -30.22 -25.13
N SER A 29 -43.52 -30.39 -25.33
CA SER A 29 -42.95 -31.64 -25.86
C SER A 29 -43.12 -32.84 -24.92
N VAL A 30 -43.13 -32.62 -23.59
CA VAL A 30 -43.42 -33.66 -22.60
C VAL A 30 -44.89 -34.05 -22.68
N HIS A 31 -45.80 -33.07 -22.67
CA HIS A 31 -47.23 -33.31 -22.76
C HIS A 31 -47.64 -33.96 -24.09
N ALA A 32 -47.03 -33.58 -25.21
CA ALA A 32 -47.28 -34.17 -26.52
C ALA A 32 -46.91 -35.67 -26.60
N LYS A 33 -46.01 -36.14 -25.73
CA LYS A 33 -45.65 -37.56 -25.59
C LYS A 33 -46.56 -38.33 -24.62
N GLY A 34 -47.54 -37.65 -24.01
CA GLY A 34 -48.44 -38.20 -23.01
C GLY A 34 -47.83 -38.28 -21.60
N ASP A 35 -46.66 -37.69 -21.39
CA ASP A 35 -46.01 -37.58 -20.08
C ASP A 35 -46.48 -36.31 -19.36
N ARG A 36 -46.35 -36.26 -18.02
CA ARG A 36 -46.70 -35.08 -17.21
C ARG A 36 -45.46 -34.48 -16.54
N MET A 37 -45.57 -33.21 -16.13
CA MET A 37 -44.58 -32.58 -15.25
C MET A 37 -44.81 -33.01 -13.79
N ASP A 38 -43.76 -33.49 -13.12
CA ASP A 38 -43.81 -33.96 -11.73
C ASP A 38 -43.21 -32.95 -10.73
N GLY A 39 -42.58 -31.86 -11.21
CA GLY A 39 -42.04 -30.80 -10.36
C GLY A 39 -41.38 -29.66 -11.14
N ILE A 40 -41.33 -28.48 -10.52
CA ILE A 40 -40.74 -27.26 -11.08
C ILE A 40 -39.73 -26.69 -10.09
N LEU A 41 -38.50 -26.48 -10.53
CA LEU A 41 -37.38 -25.96 -9.73
C LEU A 41 -36.96 -24.58 -10.25
N VAL A 42 -37.17 -23.54 -9.44
CA VAL A 42 -36.79 -22.15 -9.73
C VAL A 42 -35.55 -21.79 -8.93
N LEU A 43 -34.41 -21.67 -9.62
CA LEU A 43 -33.11 -21.41 -9.00
C LEU A 43 -32.72 -19.93 -9.22
N GLY A 44 -32.56 -19.14 -8.15
CA GLY A 44 -32.21 -17.72 -8.24
C GLY A 44 -30.87 -17.44 -8.93
N SER A 45 -30.66 -16.21 -9.43
CA SER A 45 -29.51 -15.87 -10.31
C SER A 45 -28.47 -14.94 -9.64
N SER A 46 -27.37 -14.62 -10.35
CA SER A 46 -26.22 -13.83 -9.87
C SER A 46 -26.11 -12.41 -10.45
N ALA A 47 -25.70 -11.43 -9.65
CA ALA A 47 -25.70 -9.98 -9.89
C ALA A 47 -24.91 -9.39 -11.09
N GLY A 48 -24.42 -10.20 -12.03
CA GLY A 48 -23.49 -9.77 -13.08
C GLY A 48 -24.03 -9.79 -14.50
N GLU A 49 -25.31 -10.11 -14.73
CA GLU A 49 -25.80 -10.39 -16.08
C GLU A 49 -26.42 -9.17 -16.79
N PRO A 50 -26.24 -9.03 -18.12
CA PRO A 50 -26.54 -7.81 -18.88
C PRO A 50 -28.04 -7.48 -19.01
N ARG A 51 -28.95 -8.33 -18.52
CA ARG A 51 -30.40 -8.17 -18.67
C ARG A 51 -31.06 -7.99 -17.29
N PRO A 52 -31.59 -6.79 -16.96
CA PRO A 52 -32.39 -6.62 -15.76
C PRO A 52 -33.73 -7.33 -15.97
N VAL A 53 -33.86 -8.56 -15.46
CA VAL A 53 -35.15 -9.25 -15.41
C VAL A 53 -35.84 -8.89 -14.10
N THR A 54 -37.05 -8.35 -14.20
CA THR A 54 -37.86 -8.00 -13.03
C THR A 54 -38.40 -9.27 -12.38
N ARG A 55 -38.45 -9.33 -11.06
CA ARG A 55 -39.01 -10.48 -10.29
C ARG A 55 -40.45 -10.80 -10.69
N SER A 56 -41.21 -9.81 -11.19
CA SER A 56 -42.52 -9.99 -11.83
C SER A 56 -42.47 -10.92 -13.05
N ALA A 57 -41.46 -10.79 -13.92
CA ALA A 57 -41.38 -11.59 -15.14
C ALA A 57 -41.16 -13.09 -14.84
N THR A 58 -40.40 -13.42 -13.79
CA THR A 58 -40.23 -14.82 -13.33
C THR A 58 -41.53 -15.38 -12.77
N LYS A 59 -42.29 -14.56 -12.02
CA LYS A 59 -43.61 -14.91 -11.51
C LYS A 59 -44.60 -15.19 -12.65
N ASP A 60 -44.71 -14.27 -13.59
CA ASP A 60 -45.64 -14.36 -14.73
C ASP A 60 -45.33 -15.59 -15.62
N PHE A 61 -44.04 -15.89 -15.79
CA PHE A 61 -43.62 -17.09 -16.51
C PHE A 61 -43.99 -18.38 -15.78
N LEU A 62 -43.77 -18.44 -14.46
CA LEU A 62 -44.15 -19.61 -13.66
C LEU A 62 -45.67 -19.85 -13.72
N GLU A 63 -46.48 -18.79 -13.62
CA GLU A 63 -47.94 -18.87 -13.79
C GLU A 63 -48.31 -19.42 -15.19
N THR A 64 -47.58 -19.02 -16.23
CA THR A 64 -47.77 -19.54 -17.60
C THR A 64 -47.45 -21.03 -17.70
N VAL A 65 -46.34 -21.49 -17.12
CA VAL A 65 -45.97 -22.92 -17.10
C VAL A 65 -47.00 -23.74 -16.30
N MET A 66 -47.50 -23.21 -15.19
CA MET A 66 -48.55 -23.87 -14.40
C MET A 66 -49.87 -23.98 -15.18
N LEU A 67 -50.23 -22.96 -15.96
CA LEU A 67 -51.42 -22.98 -16.82
C LEU A 67 -51.29 -24.01 -17.94
N GLU A 68 -50.12 -24.09 -18.60
CA GLU A 68 -49.84 -25.12 -19.61
C GLU A 68 -49.97 -26.55 -19.06
N CYS A 69 -49.53 -26.78 -17.82
CA CYS A 69 -49.71 -28.08 -17.15
C CYS A 69 -51.19 -28.40 -16.90
N LEU A 70 -52.01 -27.41 -16.54
CA LEU A 70 -53.45 -27.56 -16.38
C LEU A 70 -54.16 -27.89 -17.71
N GLU A 71 -53.83 -27.15 -18.77
CA GLU A 71 -54.44 -27.32 -20.10
C GLU A 71 -54.13 -28.68 -20.71
N ALA A 72 -52.96 -29.25 -20.41
CA ALA A 72 -52.59 -30.61 -20.78
C ALA A 72 -53.28 -31.72 -19.96
N GLY A 73 -54.16 -31.38 -19.02
CA GLY A 73 -54.97 -32.33 -18.25
C GLY A 73 -54.31 -32.85 -16.97
N ALA A 74 -53.41 -32.08 -16.33
CA ALA A 74 -52.84 -32.48 -15.04
C ALA A 74 -53.89 -32.44 -13.91
N ASP A 75 -54.16 -33.58 -13.28
CA ASP A 75 -55.09 -33.70 -12.14
C ASP A 75 -54.62 -32.95 -10.87
N ARG A 76 -53.33 -32.60 -10.81
CA ARG A 76 -52.68 -31.87 -9.70
C ARG A 76 -51.54 -31.00 -10.24
N PHE A 77 -51.35 -29.83 -9.64
CA PHE A 77 -50.19 -29.00 -9.96
C PHE A 77 -48.88 -29.68 -9.56
N PRO A 78 -47.83 -29.57 -10.40
CA PRO A 78 -46.50 -30.00 -10.00
C PRO A 78 -46.01 -29.13 -8.82
N PRO A 79 -45.37 -29.72 -7.80
CA PRO A 79 -44.78 -28.96 -6.70
C PRO A 79 -43.72 -28.00 -7.23
N VAL A 80 -43.78 -26.76 -6.78
CA VAL A 80 -42.80 -25.71 -7.10
C VAL A 80 -41.83 -25.58 -5.94
N THR A 81 -40.54 -25.70 -6.23
CA THR A 81 -39.45 -25.43 -5.29
C THR A 81 -38.71 -24.19 -5.75
N THR A 82 -38.64 -23.16 -4.90
CA THR A 82 -37.90 -21.94 -5.19
C THR A 82 -36.70 -21.82 -4.26
N VAL A 83 -35.54 -21.45 -4.79
CA VAL A 83 -34.30 -21.30 -4.00
C VAL A 83 -33.68 -19.93 -4.29
N PRO A 84 -33.36 -19.13 -3.27
CA PRO A 84 -32.82 -17.80 -3.49
C PRO A 84 -31.39 -17.85 -4.04
N GLY A 85 -31.09 -16.96 -4.98
CA GLY A 85 -29.76 -16.67 -5.51
C GLY A 85 -29.25 -15.31 -5.03
N ARG A 86 -28.09 -14.87 -5.53
CA ARG A 86 -27.50 -13.59 -5.09
C ARG A 86 -28.34 -12.37 -5.46
N HIS A 87 -29.09 -12.45 -6.55
CA HIS A 87 -30.03 -11.40 -6.96
C HIS A 87 -31.22 -11.24 -6.01
N ASP A 88 -31.50 -12.25 -5.18
CA ASP A 88 -32.60 -12.22 -4.23
C ASP A 88 -32.21 -11.57 -2.89
N ILE A 89 -30.96 -11.10 -2.77
CA ILE A 89 -30.39 -10.54 -1.54
C ILE A 89 -30.42 -9.01 -1.55
N SER A 90 -31.12 -8.43 -0.59
CA SER A 90 -30.97 -7.03 -0.20
C SER A 90 -29.82 -6.88 0.80
N ARG A 91 -28.74 -6.20 0.42
CA ARG A 91 -27.53 -6.08 1.27
C ARG A 91 -27.84 -5.35 2.58
N LEU A 92 -27.28 -5.87 3.67
CA LEU A 92 -27.39 -5.26 5.00
C LEU A 92 -26.71 -3.89 5.04
N GLY A 93 -27.39 -2.90 5.60
CA GLY A 93 -26.85 -1.55 5.79
C GLY A 93 -25.87 -1.43 6.96
N PRO A 94 -25.08 -0.34 7.03
CA PRO A 94 -24.01 -0.14 8.02
C PRO A 94 -24.49 -0.11 9.49
N GLY A 95 -25.79 0.11 9.75
CA GLY A 95 -26.38 0.06 11.10
C GLY A 95 -26.64 -1.35 11.66
N ARG A 96 -26.42 -2.42 10.89
CA ARG A 96 -26.71 -3.83 11.27
C ARG A 96 -25.44 -4.63 11.59
N GLY A 97 -24.52 -4.02 12.33
CA GLY A 97 -23.20 -4.58 12.63
C GLY A 97 -23.21 -5.91 13.39
N MET A 98 -24.23 -6.17 14.22
CA MET A 98 -24.32 -7.42 14.99
C MET A 98 -24.69 -8.62 14.10
N LEU A 99 -25.73 -8.51 13.27
CA LEU A 99 -26.10 -9.52 12.27
C LEU A 99 -24.97 -9.76 11.26
N THR A 100 -24.28 -8.70 10.85
CA THR A 100 -23.10 -8.80 9.97
C THR A 100 -21.99 -9.63 10.61
N LYS A 101 -21.69 -9.39 11.90
CA LYS A 101 -20.67 -10.15 12.65
C LYS A 101 -21.09 -11.62 12.85
N ALA A 102 -22.37 -11.89 13.12
CA ALA A 102 -22.91 -13.24 13.26
C ALA A 102 -22.76 -14.07 11.96
N LEU A 103 -23.03 -13.46 10.81
CA LEU A 103 -22.91 -14.13 9.50
C LEU A 103 -21.46 -14.29 8.99
N THR A 104 -20.50 -13.59 9.60
CA THR A 104 -19.08 -13.59 9.19
C THR A 104 -18.17 -14.09 10.31
N ARG A 105 -17.71 -13.19 11.18
CA ARG A 105 -16.68 -13.43 12.21
C ARG A 105 -17.10 -14.47 13.25
N TYR A 106 -18.37 -14.51 13.63
CA TYR A 106 -18.89 -15.41 14.66
C TYR A 106 -19.67 -16.61 14.10
N TRP A 107 -19.52 -16.88 12.80
CA TRP A 107 -20.31 -17.92 12.12
C TRP A 107 -20.17 -19.30 12.78
N GLY A 108 -18.98 -19.69 13.25
CA GLY A 108 -18.79 -21.00 13.88
C GLY A 108 -19.62 -21.22 15.15
N ASP A 109 -19.91 -20.15 15.89
CA ASP A 109 -20.77 -20.18 17.08
C ASP A 109 -22.25 -20.06 16.67
N THR A 110 -22.56 -19.09 15.81
CA THR A 110 -23.91 -18.84 15.29
C THR A 110 -24.50 -20.04 14.56
N GLU A 111 -23.71 -20.76 13.76
CA GLU A 111 -24.14 -21.94 13.00
C GLU A 111 -24.77 -23.00 13.90
N ARG A 112 -24.15 -23.29 15.05
CA ARG A 112 -24.60 -24.34 15.96
C ARG A 112 -25.93 -24.00 16.62
N GLY A 113 -26.12 -22.74 17.02
CA GLY A 113 -27.37 -22.26 17.61
C GLY A 113 -28.50 -22.15 16.57
N LEU A 114 -28.17 -21.69 15.37
CA LEU A 114 -29.13 -21.45 14.29
C LEU A 114 -29.84 -22.75 13.86
N TRP A 115 -29.13 -23.86 13.70
CA TRP A 115 -29.76 -25.14 13.32
C TRP A 115 -30.47 -25.86 14.48
N ARG A 116 -30.16 -25.50 15.73
CA ARG A 116 -30.86 -26.01 16.93
C ARG A 116 -32.16 -25.26 17.23
N GLY A 117 -32.37 -24.11 16.58
CA GLY A 117 -33.50 -23.23 16.85
C GLY A 117 -33.26 -22.24 18.00
N ASP A 118 -32.01 -22.07 18.44
CA ASP A 118 -31.64 -21.17 19.55
C ASP A 118 -31.50 -19.70 19.09
N GLU A 119 -31.36 -19.44 17.79
CA GLU A 119 -31.05 -18.13 17.18
C GLU A 119 -32.23 -17.61 16.32
N GLN A 120 -33.45 -17.66 16.87
CA GLN A 120 -34.68 -17.33 16.13
C GLN A 120 -34.71 -15.87 15.64
N ASP A 121 -34.13 -14.95 16.41
CA ASP A 121 -34.00 -13.53 16.08
C ASP A 121 -33.08 -13.29 14.86
N ILE A 122 -32.03 -14.09 14.71
CA ILE A 122 -31.15 -14.06 13.53
C ILE A 122 -31.90 -14.57 12.29
N VAL A 123 -32.68 -15.66 12.43
CA VAL A 123 -33.47 -16.24 11.34
C VAL A 123 -34.54 -15.26 10.86
N GLU A 124 -35.25 -14.62 11.78
CA GLU A 124 -36.24 -13.56 11.48
C GLU A 124 -35.56 -12.36 10.80
N ALA A 125 -34.40 -11.93 11.30
CA ALA A 125 -33.66 -10.82 10.70
C ALA A 125 -33.13 -11.14 9.28
N ILE A 126 -32.77 -12.40 8.98
CA ILE A 126 -32.42 -12.86 7.63
C ILE A 126 -33.67 -12.89 6.74
N ARG A 127 -34.81 -13.36 7.26
CA ARG A 127 -36.07 -13.43 6.51
C ARG A 127 -36.59 -12.04 6.13
N ASP A 128 -36.64 -11.13 7.10
CA ASP A 128 -37.39 -9.87 6.99
C ASP A 128 -36.56 -8.73 6.39
N ILE A 129 -35.24 -8.89 6.26
CA ILE A 129 -34.35 -7.84 5.75
C ILE A 129 -33.74 -8.23 4.39
N PRO A 130 -32.76 -9.17 4.30
CA PRO A 130 -32.15 -9.47 3.03
C PRO A 130 -33.05 -10.26 2.08
N PHE A 131 -34.03 -11.03 2.57
CA PHE A 131 -34.87 -11.91 1.73
C PHE A 131 -36.36 -11.55 1.74
N ALA A 132 -36.77 -10.38 2.25
CA ALA A 132 -38.18 -10.02 2.39
C ALA A 132 -38.95 -10.11 1.06
N GLU A 133 -38.37 -9.54 -0.01
CA GLU A 133 -38.99 -9.59 -1.34
C GLU A 133 -39.04 -11.00 -1.93
N PHE A 134 -38.01 -11.83 -1.67
CA PHE A 134 -38.01 -13.24 -2.09
C PHE A 134 -39.16 -14.00 -1.43
N VAL A 135 -39.30 -13.86 -0.11
CA VAL A 135 -40.36 -14.49 0.68
C VAL A 135 -41.75 -14.06 0.18
N GLU A 136 -41.92 -12.78 -0.14
CA GLU A 136 -43.20 -12.24 -0.62
C GLU A 136 -43.68 -12.89 -1.92
N TRP A 137 -42.80 -13.07 -2.91
CA TRP A 137 -43.19 -13.65 -4.19
C TRP A 137 -43.19 -15.18 -4.17
N ALA A 138 -42.18 -15.81 -3.53
CA ALA A 138 -42.03 -17.25 -3.46
C ALA A 138 -43.16 -17.89 -2.62
N GLY A 139 -43.55 -17.26 -1.51
CA GLY A 139 -44.60 -17.75 -0.62
C GLY A 139 -45.96 -17.93 -1.28
N LYS A 140 -46.22 -17.31 -2.44
CA LYS A 140 -47.45 -17.53 -3.22
C LYS A 140 -47.51 -18.91 -3.89
N PHE A 141 -46.35 -19.55 -4.09
CA PHE A 141 -46.21 -20.85 -4.74
C PHE A 141 -45.84 -21.98 -3.76
N GLU A 142 -45.45 -21.65 -2.53
CA GLU A 142 -45.13 -22.59 -1.43
C GLU A 142 -46.39 -23.22 -0.77
N ASN A 143 -47.39 -23.63 -1.56
CA ASN A 143 -48.65 -24.21 -1.04
C ASN A 143 -48.82 -25.70 -1.35
N SER A 144 -47.73 -26.44 -1.59
CA SER A 144 -47.81 -27.90 -1.69
C SER A 144 -48.00 -28.51 -0.29
N PRO A 145 -49.06 -29.30 -0.04
CA PRO A 145 -49.29 -29.93 1.26
C PRO A 145 -48.20 -30.96 1.66
N GLN A 146 -47.29 -31.27 0.75
CA GLN A 146 -46.16 -32.19 0.97
C GLN A 146 -44.81 -31.48 1.12
N TRP A 147 -44.76 -30.15 0.96
CA TRP A 147 -43.54 -29.38 1.16
C TRP A 147 -43.29 -29.15 2.65
N ARG A 148 -42.10 -29.53 3.11
CA ARG A 148 -41.61 -29.23 4.44
C ARG A 148 -40.70 -28.03 4.38
N GLN A 149 -41.05 -26.95 5.07
CA GLN A 149 -40.19 -25.77 5.16
C GLN A 149 -39.01 -26.00 6.11
N GLY A 150 -37.83 -25.54 5.70
CA GLY A 150 -36.61 -25.47 6.51
C GLY A 150 -36.52 -24.19 7.34
N VAL A 151 -35.34 -23.91 7.89
CA VAL A 151 -35.12 -22.77 8.80
C VAL A 151 -35.01 -21.45 8.03
N LEU A 152 -34.20 -21.41 6.96
CA LEU A 152 -33.98 -20.18 6.18
C LEU A 152 -34.97 -20.04 5.01
N PRO A 153 -35.14 -18.82 4.44
CA PRO A 153 -35.97 -18.61 3.26
C PRO A 153 -35.56 -19.49 2.08
N GLY A 154 -36.55 -20.16 1.46
CA GLY A 154 -36.36 -21.06 0.31
C GLY A 154 -35.74 -22.42 0.66
N GLU A 155 -35.56 -22.73 1.94
CA GLU A 155 -35.14 -24.06 2.38
C GLU A 155 -36.32 -24.99 2.62
N GLY A 156 -36.09 -26.27 2.38
CA GLY A 156 -37.09 -27.28 2.65
C GLY A 156 -36.89 -28.56 1.88
N SER A 157 -37.86 -29.45 1.96
CA SER A 157 -37.82 -30.73 1.26
C SER A 157 -39.20 -31.25 0.90
N VAL A 158 -39.24 -32.13 -0.10
CA VAL A 158 -40.43 -32.90 -0.49
C VAL A 158 -40.00 -34.26 -1.04
N THR A 159 -40.79 -35.30 -0.78
CA THR A 159 -40.59 -36.63 -1.38
C THR A 159 -41.75 -36.92 -2.33
N LEU A 160 -41.43 -37.13 -3.62
CA LEU A 160 -42.39 -37.51 -4.65
C LEU A 160 -42.43 -39.04 -4.74
N GLY A 161 -43.61 -39.63 -4.54
CA GLY A 161 -43.78 -41.08 -4.56
C GLY A 161 -44.69 -41.56 -5.69
N THR A 162 -44.30 -42.65 -6.34
CA THR A 162 -45.19 -43.47 -7.18
C THR A 162 -45.23 -44.90 -6.60
N SER A 163 -46.11 -45.76 -7.12
CA SER A 163 -46.12 -47.18 -6.73
C SER A 163 -44.84 -47.95 -7.11
N ALA A 164 -43.96 -47.35 -7.91
CA ALA A 164 -42.75 -47.98 -8.46
C ALA A 164 -41.42 -47.29 -8.06
N GLY A 165 -41.44 -46.20 -7.28
CA GLY A 165 -40.22 -45.54 -6.78
C GLY A 165 -40.45 -44.16 -6.16
N THR A 166 -39.43 -43.66 -5.44
CA THR A 166 -39.42 -42.39 -4.70
C THR A 166 -38.29 -41.44 -5.10
N LEU A 167 -38.60 -40.14 -5.24
CA LEU A 167 -37.67 -39.07 -5.55
C LEU A 167 -37.71 -37.99 -4.47
N GLY A 168 -36.60 -37.82 -3.74
CA GLY A 168 -36.45 -36.75 -2.75
C GLY A 168 -35.93 -35.47 -3.39
N ILE A 169 -36.47 -34.32 -3.00
CA ILE A 169 -35.97 -32.99 -3.38
C ILE A 169 -35.68 -32.23 -2.08
N VAL A 170 -34.47 -31.69 -1.93
CA VAL A 170 -34.08 -30.83 -0.81
C VAL A 170 -33.50 -29.51 -1.34
N ALA A 171 -33.97 -28.39 -0.81
CA ALA A 171 -33.49 -27.06 -1.13
C ALA A 171 -32.66 -26.47 0.01
N ALA A 172 -31.48 -25.95 -0.33
CA ALA A 172 -30.58 -25.28 0.59
C ALA A 172 -30.34 -23.83 0.16
N ASN A 173 -30.58 -22.88 1.07
CA ASN A 173 -30.22 -21.49 0.86
C ASN A 173 -28.73 -21.35 1.10
N THR A 174 -27.93 -21.46 0.04
CA THR A 174 -26.48 -21.39 0.17
C THR A 174 -25.94 -19.96 0.21
N VAL A 175 -26.78 -18.96 -0.09
CA VAL A 175 -26.33 -17.58 -0.33
C VAL A 175 -26.64 -16.62 0.84
N PHE A 176 -27.35 -17.04 1.89
CA PHE A 176 -27.78 -16.13 2.97
C PHE A 176 -26.66 -15.35 3.65
N ARG A 177 -25.46 -15.95 3.80
CA ARG A 177 -24.30 -15.27 4.39
C ARG A 177 -23.74 -14.17 3.50
N MET A 178 -24.08 -14.18 2.22
CA MET A 178 -23.69 -13.14 1.26
C MET A 178 -24.49 -11.84 1.43
N ALA A 179 -25.45 -11.79 2.36
CA ALA A 179 -26.22 -10.59 2.69
C ALA A 179 -25.40 -9.48 3.38
N VAL A 180 -24.21 -9.79 3.87
CA VAL A 180 -23.33 -8.82 4.53
C VAL A 180 -22.80 -7.75 3.57
N PRO A 181 -22.40 -6.57 4.08
CA PRO A 181 -21.65 -5.60 3.29
C PRO A 181 -20.44 -6.29 2.64
N ASP A 182 -20.29 -6.12 1.33
CA ASP A 182 -19.21 -6.72 0.51
C ASP A 182 -19.19 -8.26 0.45
N GLY A 183 -20.32 -8.93 0.71
CA GLY A 183 -20.43 -10.38 0.64
C GLY A 183 -19.99 -11.00 -0.71
N THR A 184 -18.98 -11.86 -0.66
CA THR A 184 -18.38 -12.55 -1.81
C THR A 184 -18.81 -14.02 -1.92
N ALA A 185 -18.48 -14.64 -3.06
CA ALA A 185 -18.89 -15.99 -3.43
C ALA A 185 -18.49 -17.09 -2.43
N ASP A 186 -17.37 -16.91 -1.75
CA ASP A 186 -16.77 -17.80 -0.75
C ASP A 186 -17.60 -17.93 0.52
N LEU A 187 -18.51 -16.98 0.79
CA LEU A 187 -19.48 -17.09 1.88
C LEU A 187 -20.63 -18.06 1.57
N ALA A 188 -20.71 -18.61 0.35
CA ALA A 188 -21.71 -19.61 0.02
C ALA A 188 -21.47 -20.89 0.83
N THR A 189 -22.42 -21.27 1.68
CA THR A 189 -22.25 -22.35 2.66
C THR A 189 -23.31 -23.42 2.52
N CYS A 190 -22.92 -24.66 2.76
CA CYS A 190 -23.83 -25.78 2.93
C CYS A 190 -23.28 -26.69 4.03
N THR A 191 -24.10 -27.00 5.04
CA THR A 191 -23.68 -27.78 6.21
C THR A 191 -24.64 -28.95 6.42
N LEU A 192 -24.20 -30.00 7.13
CA LEU A 192 -25.08 -31.13 7.45
C LEU A 192 -26.25 -30.67 8.34
N GLY A 193 -26.00 -29.81 9.33
CA GLY A 193 -27.04 -29.28 10.21
C GLY A 193 -28.14 -28.51 9.46
N GLN A 194 -27.75 -27.74 8.43
CA GLN A 194 -28.71 -27.07 7.53
C GLN A 194 -29.61 -28.07 6.79
N LEU A 195 -29.04 -29.16 6.26
CA LEU A 195 -29.80 -30.19 5.54
C LEU A 195 -30.67 -31.01 6.50
N ASP A 196 -30.17 -31.33 7.69
CA ASP A 196 -30.93 -31.98 8.75
C ASP A 196 -32.15 -31.13 9.14
N SER A 197 -31.99 -29.81 9.25
CA SER A 197 -33.11 -28.90 9.48
C SER A 197 -34.09 -28.83 8.29
N ALA A 198 -33.61 -28.82 7.04
CA ALA A 198 -34.43 -28.75 5.83
C ALA A 198 -35.31 -30.00 5.62
N VAL A 199 -34.79 -31.17 5.99
CA VAL A 199 -35.55 -32.44 6.02
C VAL A 199 -36.19 -32.72 7.38
N GLY A 200 -35.93 -31.82 8.34
CA GLY A 200 -36.15 -31.85 9.80
C GLY A 200 -36.09 -33.22 10.46
N GLY A 201 -34.92 -33.81 10.33
CA GLY A 201 -34.48 -35.09 10.86
C GLY A 201 -33.04 -35.33 10.39
N ASP A 202 -32.58 -36.57 10.46
CA ASP A 202 -31.27 -36.94 9.89
C ASP A 202 -31.36 -36.98 8.35
N TYR A 203 -30.61 -36.10 7.68
CA TYR A 203 -30.58 -35.99 6.22
C TYR A 203 -30.08 -37.27 5.55
N LEU A 204 -29.04 -37.92 6.08
CA LEU A 204 -28.50 -39.13 5.47
C LEU A 204 -29.53 -40.27 5.51
N ARG A 205 -30.27 -40.37 6.63
CA ARG A 205 -31.37 -41.32 6.76
C ARG A 205 -32.52 -40.99 5.82
N TRP A 206 -32.91 -39.71 5.73
CA TRP A 206 -33.95 -39.28 4.80
C TRP A 206 -33.54 -39.56 3.35
N ALA A 207 -32.33 -39.21 2.94
CA ALA A 207 -31.82 -39.43 1.59
C ALA A 207 -31.79 -40.92 1.22
N ASP A 208 -31.48 -41.82 2.17
CA ASP A 208 -31.47 -43.27 1.92
C ASP A 208 -32.88 -43.88 1.76
N THR A 209 -33.93 -43.24 2.30
CA THR A 209 -35.33 -43.64 2.05
C THR A 209 -35.83 -43.30 0.65
N ASN A 210 -35.07 -42.51 -0.12
CA ASN A 210 -35.38 -42.16 -1.49
C ASN A 210 -34.55 -43.01 -2.47
N ASP A 211 -35.13 -43.40 -3.61
CA ASP A 211 -34.37 -44.07 -4.67
C ASP A 211 -33.34 -43.13 -5.32
N LEU A 212 -33.67 -41.84 -5.39
CA LEU A 212 -32.77 -40.75 -5.78
C LEU A 212 -33.11 -39.47 -5.00
N THR A 213 -32.11 -38.65 -4.69
CA THR A 213 -32.25 -37.32 -4.08
C THR A 213 -31.73 -36.24 -5.02
N LEU A 214 -32.44 -35.13 -5.13
CA LEU A 214 -31.99 -33.89 -5.77
C LEU A 214 -31.74 -32.83 -4.69
N MET A 215 -30.52 -32.31 -4.64
CA MET A 215 -30.16 -31.21 -3.75
C MET A 215 -29.98 -29.94 -4.58
N VAL A 216 -30.85 -28.95 -4.35
CA VAL A 216 -30.94 -27.74 -5.16
C VAL A 216 -30.47 -26.51 -4.39
N ALA A 217 -29.70 -25.63 -5.05
CA ALA A 217 -29.14 -24.41 -4.45
C ALA A 217 -29.12 -23.23 -5.44
N GLY A 218 -29.15 -21.99 -4.93
CA GLY A 218 -28.92 -20.78 -5.75
C GLY A 218 -27.44 -20.49 -6.07
N HIS A 219 -26.52 -21.21 -5.44
CA HIS A 219 -25.08 -21.19 -5.72
C HIS A 219 -24.47 -22.48 -5.13
N SER A 220 -23.74 -23.31 -5.87
CA SER A 220 -22.28 -23.31 -5.79
C SER A 220 -21.67 -23.35 -4.37
N ALA A 221 -21.81 -24.40 -3.55
CA ALA A 221 -21.22 -24.45 -2.19
C ALA A 221 -20.30 -25.67 -1.98
N VAL A 222 -19.39 -25.56 -0.99
CA VAL A 222 -18.56 -26.70 -0.57
C VAL A 222 -19.47 -27.75 0.07
N VAL A 223 -19.36 -29.00 -0.36
CA VAL A 223 -20.14 -30.12 0.15
C VAL A 223 -19.38 -30.75 1.32
N PRO A 224 -19.95 -30.82 2.54
CA PRO A 224 -19.26 -31.41 3.68
C PRO A 224 -19.00 -32.91 3.50
N GLU A 225 -17.84 -33.40 3.95
CA GLU A 225 -17.44 -34.81 3.81
C GLU A 225 -18.43 -35.79 4.45
N SER A 226 -19.16 -35.34 5.48
CA SER A 226 -20.22 -36.12 6.12
C SER A 226 -21.35 -36.54 5.17
N LEU A 227 -21.50 -35.87 4.02
CA LEU A 227 -22.51 -36.21 3.00
C LEU A 227 -22.05 -37.29 2.01
N THR A 228 -20.78 -37.72 2.08
CA THR A 228 -20.21 -38.74 1.19
C THR A 228 -21.07 -40.03 1.09
N PRO A 229 -21.68 -40.55 2.17
CA PRO A 229 -22.55 -41.73 2.08
C PRO A 229 -23.80 -41.55 1.21
N ALA A 230 -24.34 -40.33 1.13
CA ALA A 230 -25.55 -40.01 0.36
C ALA A 230 -25.26 -39.60 -1.09
N LEU A 231 -24.04 -39.15 -1.41
CA LEU A 231 -23.64 -38.71 -2.76
C LEU A 231 -23.96 -39.71 -3.88
N PRO A 232 -23.79 -41.04 -3.71
CA PRO A 232 -24.09 -42.00 -4.77
C PRO A 232 -25.53 -41.97 -5.31
N LYS A 233 -26.48 -41.53 -4.49
CA LYS A 233 -27.90 -41.38 -4.85
C LYS A 233 -28.32 -39.90 -4.89
N THR A 234 -27.39 -38.96 -4.86
CA THR A 234 -27.69 -37.52 -4.78
C THR A 234 -27.16 -36.76 -5.98
N VAL A 235 -28.04 -36.05 -6.67
CA VAL A 235 -27.70 -35.10 -7.72
C VAL A 235 -27.65 -33.70 -7.14
N LEU A 236 -26.53 -33.02 -7.29
CA LEU A 236 -26.35 -31.64 -6.85
C LEU A 236 -26.65 -30.69 -8.01
N LEU A 237 -27.59 -29.76 -7.83
CA LEU A 237 -28.03 -28.80 -8.85
C LEU A 237 -27.91 -27.37 -8.31
N ALA A 238 -27.24 -26.50 -9.06
CA ALA A 238 -27.16 -25.07 -8.73
C ALA A 238 -27.43 -24.19 -9.95
N SER A 239 -27.89 -22.96 -9.74
CA SER A 239 -28.00 -21.98 -10.83
C SER A 239 -26.64 -21.41 -11.25
N ASP A 240 -25.75 -21.18 -10.29
CA ASP A 240 -24.43 -20.56 -10.49
C ASP A 240 -23.36 -21.23 -9.59
N GLY A 241 -22.09 -20.98 -9.89
CA GLY A 241 -20.92 -21.38 -9.13
C GLY A 241 -19.95 -22.23 -9.96
N GLU A 242 -18.89 -22.71 -9.30
CA GLU A 242 -17.96 -23.66 -9.90
C GLU A 242 -18.53 -25.08 -9.80
N SER A 243 -18.42 -25.87 -10.88
CA SER A 243 -18.89 -27.26 -10.88
C SER A 243 -18.11 -28.17 -9.93
N THR A 244 -16.88 -27.79 -9.56
CA THR A 244 -15.96 -28.52 -8.67
C THR A 244 -15.36 -27.57 -7.64
N ARG A 245 -16.16 -27.16 -6.66
CA ARG A 245 -15.72 -26.23 -5.61
C ARG A 245 -15.11 -27.01 -4.45
N SER A 246 -13.78 -27.21 -4.51
CA SER A 246 -12.92 -27.92 -3.54
C SER A 246 -13.07 -29.45 -3.47
N GLY A 247 -11.96 -30.17 -3.69
CA GLY A 247 -11.52 -31.47 -3.13
C GLY A 247 -12.44 -32.72 -3.07
N SER A 248 -13.76 -32.57 -3.06
CA SER A 248 -14.72 -33.65 -2.91
C SER A 248 -15.06 -34.28 -4.27
N ALA A 249 -15.46 -35.55 -4.25
CA ALA A 249 -15.96 -36.26 -5.44
C ALA A 249 -17.34 -35.75 -5.93
N ALA A 250 -17.90 -34.72 -5.31
CA ALA A 250 -19.22 -34.17 -5.59
C ALA A 250 -19.16 -33.07 -6.65
N ARG A 251 -19.91 -33.22 -7.74
CA ARG A 251 -19.98 -32.26 -8.85
C ARG A 251 -21.34 -31.58 -8.87
N TRP A 252 -21.35 -30.25 -8.78
CA TRP A 252 -22.56 -29.46 -8.98
C TRP A 252 -22.88 -29.36 -10.47
N LEU A 253 -24.13 -29.68 -10.82
CA LEU A 253 -24.69 -29.39 -12.13
C LEU A 253 -25.17 -27.95 -12.13
N VAL A 254 -24.42 -27.08 -12.82
CA VAL A 254 -24.76 -25.67 -12.94
C VAL A 254 -25.63 -25.44 -14.18
N THR A 255 -26.70 -24.66 -14.07
CA THR A 255 -27.58 -24.35 -15.22
C THR A 255 -26.80 -23.60 -16.32
N PRO A 256 -27.00 -23.91 -17.62
CA PRO A 256 -26.19 -23.34 -18.70
C PRO A 256 -26.29 -21.81 -18.78
N ARG A 257 -25.15 -21.14 -18.99
CA ARG A 257 -25.04 -19.69 -19.23
C ARG A 257 -24.85 -19.43 -20.71
N GLY A 258 -25.93 -19.14 -21.43
CA GLY A 258 -25.89 -18.85 -22.87
C GLY A 258 -27.11 -18.06 -23.34
N THR A 259 -27.07 -17.53 -24.57
CA THR A 259 -28.15 -16.70 -25.15
C THR A 259 -29.34 -17.51 -25.68
N THR A 260 -29.19 -18.82 -25.84
CA THR A 260 -30.20 -19.68 -26.50
C THR A 260 -30.86 -20.71 -25.57
N ARG A 261 -30.25 -21.07 -24.43
CA ARG A 261 -30.80 -22.06 -23.49
C ARG A 261 -30.36 -21.79 -22.05
N GLN A 262 -31.34 -21.64 -21.16
CA GLN A 262 -31.12 -21.33 -19.73
C GLN A 262 -32.04 -22.14 -18.78
N HIS A 263 -32.52 -23.30 -19.25
CA HIS A 263 -33.30 -24.28 -18.49
C HIS A 263 -32.81 -25.71 -18.75
N ARG A 264 -33.17 -26.62 -17.83
CA ARG A 264 -32.98 -28.08 -17.92
C ARG A 264 -34.31 -28.79 -17.78
N LEU A 265 -34.48 -29.90 -18.49
CA LEU A 265 -35.62 -30.80 -18.31
C LEU A 265 -35.09 -32.15 -17.86
N LEU A 266 -35.09 -32.38 -16.55
CA LEU A 266 -34.58 -33.62 -15.98
C LEU A 266 -35.65 -34.71 -16.06
N ARG A 267 -35.33 -35.79 -16.77
CA ARG A 267 -36.08 -37.06 -16.76
C ARG A 267 -35.33 -38.06 -15.89
N VAL A 268 -35.95 -38.46 -14.78
CA VAL A 268 -35.42 -39.43 -13.83
C VAL A 268 -36.15 -40.76 -14.04
N GLU A 269 -35.43 -41.81 -14.38
CA GLU A 269 -35.96 -43.17 -14.49
C GLU A 269 -35.46 -44.03 -13.32
N ILE A 270 -36.39 -44.59 -12.55
CA ILE A 270 -36.13 -45.53 -11.45
C ILE A 270 -36.71 -46.89 -11.86
N THR A 271 -35.86 -47.91 -11.95
CA THR A 271 -36.24 -49.28 -12.36
C THR A 271 -35.99 -50.27 -11.23
N ALA A 272 -36.86 -51.26 -11.06
CA ALA A 272 -36.80 -52.23 -9.95
C ALA A 272 -35.47 -53.04 -9.85
N ALA A 273 -34.66 -53.08 -10.90
CA ALA A 273 -33.43 -53.88 -10.98
C ALA A 273 -32.14 -53.09 -11.30
N GLY A 274 -32.16 -51.75 -11.34
CA GLY A 274 -31.02 -50.93 -11.81
C GLY A 274 -30.84 -49.61 -11.09
N ALA A 275 -29.62 -49.05 -11.12
CA ALA A 275 -29.32 -47.72 -10.61
C ALA A 275 -30.15 -46.65 -11.35
N PRO A 276 -30.65 -45.61 -10.65
CA PRO A 276 -31.46 -44.56 -11.25
C PRO A 276 -30.71 -43.90 -12.42
N LYS A 277 -31.44 -43.55 -13.48
CA LYS A 277 -30.87 -42.85 -14.64
C LYS A 277 -31.45 -41.46 -14.71
N VAL A 278 -30.58 -40.46 -14.81
CA VAL A 278 -30.98 -39.06 -14.95
C VAL A 278 -30.57 -38.57 -16.33
N ARG A 279 -31.51 -37.97 -17.06
CA ARG A 279 -31.26 -37.35 -18.37
C ARG A 279 -31.75 -35.92 -18.43
N ASP A 280 -30.99 -35.02 -18.99
CA ASP A 280 -31.44 -33.66 -19.33
C ASP A 280 -31.96 -33.65 -20.76
N LEU A 281 -33.28 -33.81 -20.95
CA LEU A 281 -33.91 -33.92 -22.26
C LEU A 281 -33.85 -32.62 -23.08
N ALA A 282 -33.61 -31.48 -22.43
CA ALA A 282 -33.38 -30.23 -23.14
C ALA A 282 -31.95 -30.12 -23.70
N ALA A 283 -31.05 -31.06 -23.36
CA ALA A 283 -29.68 -31.09 -23.86
C ALA A 283 -29.51 -31.86 -25.17
N PRO A 284 -28.48 -31.54 -25.97
CA PRO A 284 -28.12 -32.34 -27.13
C PRO A 284 -27.92 -33.82 -26.74
N PRO A 285 -28.25 -34.81 -27.60
CA PRO A 285 -28.22 -36.23 -27.26
C PRO A 285 -26.94 -36.73 -26.57
N ALA A 286 -25.77 -36.16 -26.92
CA ALA A 286 -24.48 -36.50 -26.33
C ALA A 286 -24.31 -36.02 -24.87
N GLU A 287 -25.04 -34.98 -24.46
CA GLU A 287 -24.98 -34.35 -23.14
C GLU A 287 -26.21 -34.67 -22.27
N GLN A 288 -27.19 -35.42 -22.82
CA GLN A 288 -28.38 -35.82 -22.06
C GLN A 288 -28.04 -36.65 -20.83
N PRO A 289 -27.14 -37.66 -20.84
CA PRO A 289 -26.85 -38.44 -19.64
C PRO A 289 -26.23 -37.58 -18.54
N VAL A 290 -26.93 -37.47 -17.40
CA VAL A 290 -26.41 -36.79 -16.22
C VAL A 290 -25.70 -37.84 -15.34
N PRO A 291 -24.37 -37.73 -15.15
CA PRO A 291 -23.62 -38.72 -14.40
C PRO A 291 -23.96 -38.66 -12.91
N LEU A 292 -24.26 -39.81 -12.30
CA LEU A 292 -24.41 -39.94 -10.85
C LEU A 292 -23.04 -40.15 -10.18
N PRO A 293 -22.80 -39.58 -8.99
CA PRO A 293 -21.57 -39.83 -8.24
C PRO A 293 -21.42 -41.33 -7.94
N SER A 294 -20.24 -41.91 -8.12
CA SER A 294 -20.02 -43.35 -7.86
C SER A 294 -19.24 -43.57 -6.55
N PRO A 295 -19.64 -44.52 -5.68
CA PRO A 295 -18.92 -44.80 -4.45
C PRO A 295 -17.62 -45.56 -4.77
N ARG A 296 -16.47 -45.04 -4.35
CA ARG A 296 -15.21 -45.80 -4.36
C ARG A 296 -15.28 -46.87 -3.27
N ARG A 297 -15.29 -48.16 -3.65
CA ARG A 297 -15.10 -49.29 -2.73
C ARG A 297 -13.66 -49.28 -2.19
N ALA A 298 -13.52 -49.17 -0.88
CA ALA A 298 -12.33 -49.61 -0.17
C ALA A 298 -12.28 -51.16 -0.19
N GLY A 299 -11.21 -51.74 -0.73
CA GLY A 299 -11.05 -53.20 -0.72
C GLY A 299 -10.06 -53.75 -1.75
N ASN A 300 -8.80 -53.85 -1.34
CA ASN A 300 -7.84 -54.92 -1.63
C ASN A 300 -7.90 -55.61 -3.01
N ARG A 301 -7.16 -55.05 -3.98
CA ARG A 301 -6.29 -55.85 -4.85
C ARG A 301 -4.89 -55.25 -4.86
N LEU A 302 -3.98 -55.95 -4.19
CA LEU A 302 -2.54 -55.84 -4.35
C LEU A 302 -2.18 -56.28 -5.79
N GLY A 303 -2.05 -55.30 -6.67
CA GLY A 303 -1.17 -55.29 -7.85
C GLY A 303 -0.49 -53.91 -7.83
N PRO A 304 0.81 -53.80 -8.16
CA PRO A 304 1.63 -52.64 -7.77
C PRO A 304 0.95 -51.36 -8.21
N ALA A 305 0.82 -50.42 -7.28
CA ALA A 305 0.08 -49.18 -7.45
C ALA A 305 0.30 -48.63 -8.86
N GLY A 306 -0.77 -48.58 -9.65
CA GLY A 306 -0.83 -47.70 -10.80
C GLY A 306 -0.58 -46.31 -10.26
N ARG A 307 0.69 -45.89 -10.34
CA ARG A 307 1.18 -44.56 -10.08
C ARG A 307 0.08 -43.61 -10.56
N THR A 308 -0.40 -42.70 -9.69
CA THR A 308 -0.63 -41.34 -10.21
C THR A 308 0.59 -41.10 -11.05
N GLU A 309 0.45 -41.03 -12.38
CA GLU A 309 1.58 -40.62 -13.19
C GLU A 309 2.15 -39.42 -12.45
N PRO A 310 3.43 -39.47 -12.04
CA PRO A 310 4.01 -38.36 -11.33
C PRO A 310 3.67 -37.17 -12.20
N GLU A 311 2.85 -36.27 -11.66
CA GLU A 311 2.72 -34.93 -12.21
C GLU A 311 4.15 -34.55 -12.53
N SER A 312 4.46 -34.35 -13.81
CA SER A 312 5.82 -34.19 -14.29
C SER A 312 6.43 -33.05 -13.48
N TYR A 313 7.15 -33.41 -12.41
CA TYR A 313 7.78 -32.44 -11.53
C TYR A 313 9.01 -32.03 -12.28
N ASP A 314 8.84 -30.98 -13.06
CA ASP A 314 9.93 -30.39 -13.78
C ASP A 314 10.70 -29.47 -12.83
N GLN A 315 11.58 -30.08 -12.06
CA GLN A 315 12.54 -29.37 -11.22
C GLN A 315 13.34 -28.36 -12.02
N GLN A 316 13.63 -28.65 -13.29
CA GLN A 316 14.41 -27.78 -14.15
C GLN A 316 13.60 -26.51 -14.46
N THR A 317 12.32 -26.64 -14.83
CA THR A 317 11.42 -25.48 -15.00
C THR A 317 11.30 -24.64 -13.72
N ALA A 318 11.11 -25.27 -12.55
CA ALA A 318 11.01 -24.53 -11.28
C ALA A 318 12.32 -23.77 -10.94
N VAL A 319 13.48 -24.36 -11.25
CA VAL A 319 14.79 -23.72 -11.08
C VAL A 319 15.01 -22.61 -12.12
N GLU A 320 14.52 -22.78 -13.34
CA GLU A 320 14.57 -21.75 -14.39
C GLU A 320 13.71 -20.53 -14.03
N GLU A 321 12.50 -20.74 -13.52
CA GLU A 321 11.65 -19.67 -12.98
C GLU A 321 12.35 -18.95 -11.83
N PHE A 322 12.96 -19.69 -10.90
CA PHE A 322 13.77 -19.10 -9.83
C PHE A 322 14.93 -18.25 -10.40
N TYR A 323 15.65 -18.76 -11.40
CA TYR A 323 16.76 -18.03 -12.02
C TYR A 323 16.30 -16.76 -12.72
N GLN A 324 15.14 -16.77 -13.39
CA GLN A 324 14.53 -15.58 -13.98
C GLN A 324 14.28 -14.51 -12.91
N GLN A 325 13.75 -14.90 -11.74
CA GLN A 325 13.47 -13.96 -10.65
C GLN A 325 14.75 -13.45 -9.99
N ILE A 326 15.68 -14.33 -9.58
CA ILE A 326 16.92 -13.91 -8.90
C ILE A 326 17.83 -13.07 -9.80
N GLY A 327 17.77 -13.29 -11.12
CA GLY A 327 18.45 -12.46 -12.11
C GLY A 327 17.94 -11.01 -12.16
N THR A 328 16.79 -10.68 -11.57
CA THR A 328 16.31 -9.29 -11.44
C THR A 328 17.01 -8.51 -10.33
N GLY A 329 17.64 -9.20 -9.37
CA GLY A 329 18.22 -8.58 -8.17
C GLY A 329 17.17 -8.05 -7.16
N ARG A 330 15.89 -8.42 -7.30
CA ARG A 330 14.79 -7.97 -6.42
C ARG A 330 14.32 -9.02 -5.41
N VAL A 331 14.83 -10.25 -5.49
CA VAL A 331 14.33 -11.37 -4.68
C VAL A 331 14.76 -11.22 -3.22
N ILE A 332 13.81 -11.42 -2.30
CA ILE A 332 14.11 -11.54 -0.87
C ILE A 332 14.16 -13.01 -0.45
N LEU A 333 15.05 -13.32 0.50
CA LEU A 333 15.18 -14.64 1.10
C LEU A 333 14.60 -14.63 2.50
N VAL A 334 13.77 -15.62 2.83
CA VAL A 334 13.32 -15.95 4.19
C VAL A 334 13.92 -17.31 4.55
N ALA A 335 15.00 -17.30 5.31
CA ALA A 335 15.70 -18.50 5.76
C ALA A 335 15.12 -18.95 7.11
N VAL A 336 14.52 -20.13 7.16
CA VAL A 336 13.86 -20.67 8.36
C VAL A 336 14.69 -21.78 8.99
N SER A 337 15.14 -22.76 8.20
CA SER A 337 16.02 -23.84 8.66
C SER A 337 16.75 -24.52 7.51
N GLY A 338 17.66 -25.45 7.82
CA GLY A 338 18.35 -26.30 6.83
C GLY A 338 19.50 -25.63 6.07
N VAL A 339 19.88 -24.40 6.46
CA VAL A 339 21.05 -23.68 5.90
C VAL A 339 22.37 -24.36 6.28
N HIS A 340 22.43 -24.97 7.47
CA HIS A 340 23.61 -25.66 8.02
C HIS A 340 23.70 -27.16 7.67
N GLY A 341 22.73 -27.73 6.95
CA GLY A 341 22.72 -29.17 6.65
C GLY A 341 22.52 -30.07 7.88
N ASP A 342 22.90 -31.34 7.79
CA ASP A 342 22.73 -32.34 8.86
C ASP A 342 23.81 -32.23 9.98
N GLY A 343 24.32 -31.02 10.20
CA GLY A 343 25.40 -30.71 11.14
C GLY A 343 25.00 -30.76 12.62
N SER A 344 25.91 -30.32 13.51
CA SER A 344 25.69 -30.31 14.97
C SER A 344 24.69 -29.26 15.47
N LEU A 345 24.31 -28.31 14.61
CA LEU A 345 23.36 -27.24 14.95
C LEU A 345 21.93 -27.79 14.94
N ILE A 346 21.16 -27.42 15.95
CA ILE A 346 19.71 -27.69 15.95
C ILE A 346 18.98 -26.54 15.25
N ASP A 347 17.83 -26.82 14.63
CA ASP A 347 16.93 -25.80 14.10
C ASP A 347 15.83 -25.41 15.10
N THR A 348 15.03 -24.40 14.75
CA THR A 348 13.96 -23.88 15.62
C THR A 348 12.89 -24.92 15.95
N ASP A 349 12.60 -25.85 15.05
CA ASP A 349 11.60 -26.90 15.28
C ASP A 349 12.16 -27.95 16.26
N GLU A 350 13.43 -28.34 16.10
CA GLU A 350 14.13 -29.24 17.01
C GLU A 350 14.34 -28.62 18.39
N LEU A 351 14.69 -27.33 18.46
CA LEU A 351 14.72 -26.55 19.70
C LEU A 351 13.36 -26.59 20.42
N THR A 352 12.28 -26.35 19.68
CA THR A 352 10.91 -26.39 20.21
C THR A 352 10.60 -27.78 20.78
N ARG A 353 10.94 -28.84 20.05
CA ARG A 353 10.71 -30.23 20.46
C ARG A 353 11.49 -30.57 21.74
N GLN A 354 12.78 -30.24 21.80
CA GLN A 354 13.61 -30.52 22.96
C GLN A 354 13.16 -29.76 24.20
N LEU A 355 12.86 -28.47 24.09
CA LEU A 355 12.34 -27.68 25.21
C LEU A 355 10.98 -28.20 25.69
N THR A 356 10.10 -28.58 24.77
CA THR A 356 8.78 -29.15 25.11
C THR A 356 8.92 -30.45 25.90
N GLN A 357 9.83 -31.33 25.45
CA GLN A 357 10.13 -32.59 26.13
C GLN A 357 10.73 -32.34 27.53
N GLU A 358 11.60 -31.34 27.68
CA GLU A 358 12.23 -31.00 28.96
C GLU A 358 11.24 -30.40 29.96
N VAL A 359 10.33 -29.52 29.50
CA VAL A 359 9.33 -28.86 30.35
C VAL A 359 8.20 -29.82 30.74
N TYR A 360 7.65 -30.58 29.80
CA TYR A 360 6.45 -31.38 30.02
C TYR A 360 6.70 -32.89 30.17
N GLY A 361 7.93 -33.37 29.93
CA GLY A 361 8.27 -34.80 29.92
C GLY A 361 7.75 -35.57 28.70
N VAL A 362 6.89 -34.97 27.88
CA VAL A 362 6.35 -35.50 26.62
C VAL A 362 5.98 -34.34 25.70
N VAL A 363 6.09 -34.53 24.38
CA VAL A 363 5.60 -33.56 23.38
C VAL A 363 4.08 -33.73 23.21
N PRO A 364 3.24 -32.73 23.56
CA PRO A 364 1.79 -32.78 23.39
C PRO A 364 1.36 -32.84 21.92
N ASP A 365 0.14 -33.30 21.64
CA ASP A 365 -0.50 -33.21 20.32
C ASP A 365 -1.81 -32.40 20.41
N PRO A 366 -1.89 -31.19 19.82
CA PRO A 366 -0.84 -30.55 19.04
C PRO A 366 0.31 -30.01 19.92
N ALA A 367 1.53 -30.03 19.39
CA ALA A 367 2.70 -29.46 20.06
C ALA A 367 2.48 -27.95 20.31
N PRO A 368 3.16 -27.34 21.30
CA PRO A 368 3.14 -25.88 21.47
C PRO A 368 3.90 -25.16 20.35
N ALA A 369 3.63 -23.88 20.14
CA ALA A 369 4.44 -23.03 19.28
C ALA A 369 5.79 -22.67 19.96
N THR A 370 6.82 -22.37 19.18
CA THR A 370 8.14 -21.95 19.71
C THR A 370 8.01 -20.77 20.68
N SER A 371 7.18 -19.78 20.36
CA SER A 371 6.94 -18.62 21.24
C SER A 371 6.31 -18.99 22.57
N GLU A 372 5.44 -20.01 22.59
CA GLU A 372 4.76 -20.46 23.81
C GLU A 372 5.75 -21.23 24.69
N ILE A 373 6.43 -22.24 24.13
CA ILE A 373 7.35 -23.07 24.91
C ILE A 373 8.59 -22.30 25.36
N TRP A 374 9.07 -21.33 24.58
CA TRP A 374 10.24 -20.52 24.95
C TRP A 374 10.02 -19.75 26.25
N ASN A 375 8.88 -19.06 26.37
CA ASN A 375 8.54 -18.29 27.56
C ASN A 375 8.32 -19.21 28.77
N THR A 376 7.66 -20.36 28.59
CA THR A 376 7.49 -21.35 29.66
C THR A 376 8.83 -21.93 30.10
N ALA A 377 9.72 -22.30 29.17
CA ALA A 377 11.03 -22.86 29.48
C ALA A 377 11.91 -21.88 30.26
N LEU A 378 11.87 -20.58 29.91
CA LEU A 378 12.58 -19.54 30.66
C LEU A 378 12.07 -19.41 32.10
N ALA A 379 10.76 -19.52 32.31
CA ALA A 379 10.13 -19.44 33.63
C ALA A 379 10.38 -20.68 34.49
N GLU A 380 10.23 -21.89 33.92
CA GLU A 380 10.24 -23.15 34.67
C GLU A 380 11.64 -23.77 34.81
N LEU A 381 12.48 -23.73 33.77
CA LEU A 381 13.80 -24.39 33.76
C LEU A 381 14.95 -23.46 34.18
N GLY A 382 14.71 -22.15 34.13
CA GLY A 382 15.69 -21.11 34.42
C GLY A 382 16.75 -20.89 33.32
N SER A 383 17.34 -19.69 33.32
CA SER A 383 18.25 -19.23 32.25
C SER A 383 19.47 -20.13 32.01
N ARG A 384 20.02 -20.77 33.06
CA ARG A 384 21.19 -21.66 32.92
C ARG A 384 20.88 -22.93 32.11
N THR A 385 19.70 -23.50 32.30
CA THR A 385 19.28 -24.73 31.60
C THR A 385 18.96 -24.40 30.14
N VAL A 386 18.16 -23.35 29.92
CA VAL A 386 17.85 -22.84 28.57
C VAL A 386 19.13 -22.46 27.81
N GLY A 387 20.12 -21.89 28.50
CA GLY A 387 21.42 -21.56 27.93
C GLY A 387 22.17 -22.75 27.31
N ARG A 388 21.93 -23.99 27.75
CA ARG A 388 22.51 -25.18 27.11
C ARG A 388 21.92 -25.46 25.73
N TYR A 389 20.63 -25.18 25.54
CA TYR A 389 19.98 -25.31 24.24
C TYR A 389 20.36 -24.15 23.32
N VAL A 390 20.51 -22.94 23.84
CA VAL A 390 21.04 -21.79 23.09
C VAL A 390 22.45 -22.07 22.56
N ALA A 391 23.29 -22.73 23.36
CA ALA A 391 24.63 -23.12 22.91
C ALA A 391 24.63 -24.10 21.73
N GLN A 392 23.56 -24.89 21.54
CA GLN A 392 23.38 -25.78 20.38
C GLN A 392 22.95 -25.06 19.10
N LEU A 393 22.55 -23.77 19.20
CA LEU A 393 22.31 -22.89 18.05
C LEU A 393 23.59 -22.17 17.58
N CYS A 394 24.70 -22.35 18.32
CA CYS A 394 25.98 -21.73 18.04
C CYS A 394 26.97 -22.76 17.48
N GLY A 395 27.68 -22.38 16.42
CA GLY A 395 28.80 -23.16 15.90
C GLY A 395 28.49 -23.90 14.60
N ALA A 396 28.92 -23.30 13.48
CA ALA A 396 28.84 -23.90 12.16
C ALA A 396 30.01 -24.88 11.89
N ASP A 397 29.70 -26.05 11.32
CA ASP A 397 30.69 -26.92 10.70
C ASP A 397 31.18 -26.37 9.34
N GLN A 398 32.13 -27.07 8.71
CA GLN A 398 32.74 -26.63 7.44
C GLN A 398 31.74 -26.59 6.27
N GLU A 399 30.74 -27.47 6.26
CA GLU A 399 29.75 -27.59 5.20
C GLU A 399 28.67 -26.50 5.32
N SER A 400 28.18 -26.25 6.54
CA SER A 400 27.35 -25.11 6.92
C SER A 400 27.95 -23.79 6.47
N THR A 401 29.25 -23.64 6.70
CA THR A 401 30.01 -22.44 6.34
C THR A 401 29.99 -22.22 4.82
N THR A 402 30.07 -23.30 4.03
CA THR A 402 30.04 -23.21 2.56
C THR A 402 28.66 -22.83 2.05
N ALA A 403 27.59 -23.47 2.55
CA ALA A 403 26.23 -23.16 2.15
C ALA A 403 25.84 -21.70 2.49
N ALA A 404 26.13 -21.26 3.72
CA ALA A 404 25.88 -19.89 4.16
C ALA A 404 26.66 -18.86 3.32
N LEU A 405 27.91 -19.15 2.97
CA LEU A 405 28.71 -18.30 2.08
C LEU A 405 28.08 -18.17 0.69
N ARG A 406 27.57 -19.27 0.11
CA ARG A 406 26.86 -19.23 -1.18
C ARG A 406 25.59 -18.39 -1.11
N ILE A 407 24.85 -18.47 -0.01
CA ILE A 407 23.67 -17.64 0.22
C ILE A 407 24.07 -16.17 0.29
N LEU A 408 25.03 -15.78 1.13
CA LEU A 408 25.48 -14.38 1.23
C LEU A 408 26.09 -13.83 -0.08
N GLN A 409 26.63 -14.71 -0.92
CA GLN A 409 27.17 -14.34 -2.23
C GLN A 409 26.12 -14.28 -3.34
N ALA A 410 24.87 -14.69 -3.13
CA ALA A 410 23.82 -14.58 -4.15
C ALA A 410 23.17 -13.18 -4.15
N PRO A 411 22.53 -12.73 -5.26
CA PRO A 411 22.04 -11.36 -5.40
C PRO A 411 20.67 -11.16 -4.73
N TRP A 412 20.60 -11.40 -3.43
CA TRP A 412 19.41 -11.11 -2.64
C TRP A 412 19.26 -9.62 -2.42
N ARG A 413 18.02 -9.14 -2.51
CA ARG A 413 17.72 -7.76 -2.08
C ARG A 413 17.93 -7.62 -0.57
N ARG A 414 17.42 -8.58 0.20
CA ARG A 414 17.58 -8.74 1.64
C ARG A 414 17.41 -10.20 2.04
N ILE A 415 18.07 -10.59 3.14
CA ILE A 415 17.91 -11.90 3.78
C ILE A 415 17.26 -11.69 5.14
N TYR A 416 16.12 -12.33 5.37
CA TYR A 416 15.46 -12.42 6.65
C TYR A 416 15.72 -13.80 7.25
N ASP A 417 16.46 -13.82 8.36
CA ASP A 417 16.92 -15.01 9.03
C ASP A 417 16.06 -15.31 10.27
N PHE A 418 15.30 -16.40 10.16
CA PHE A 418 14.47 -16.99 11.21
C PHE A 418 15.10 -18.27 11.80
N THR A 419 16.35 -18.60 11.43
CA THR A 419 17.03 -19.81 11.93
C THR A 419 17.39 -19.71 13.41
N ALA A 420 17.49 -18.49 13.95
CA ALA A 420 17.99 -18.21 15.31
C ALA A 420 19.41 -18.74 15.60
N THR A 421 20.18 -19.02 14.54
CA THR A 421 21.58 -19.48 14.63
C THR A 421 22.57 -18.32 14.45
N ASP A 422 23.84 -18.54 14.78
CA ASP A 422 24.93 -17.59 14.55
C ASP A 422 25.60 -17.74 13.17
N VAL A 423 25.05 -18.57 12.27
CA VAL A 423 25.74 -18.99 11.04
C VAL A 423 26.15 -17.80 10.16
N PHE A 424 25.27 -16.80 9.97
CA PHE A 424 25.59 -15.63 9.16
C PHE A 424 26.49 -14.62 9.89
N SER A 425 26.25 -14.36 11.18
CA SER A 425 27.05 -13.43 11.98
C SER A 425 28.49 -13.94 12.11
N SER A 426 28.68 -15.19 12.52
CA SER A 426 29.99 -15.83 12.66
C SER A 426 30.75 -15.91 11.33
N LEU A 427 30.08 -16.11 10.20
CA LEU A 427 30.73 -16.09 8.89
C LEU A 427 31.19 -14.69 8.49
N LEU A 428 30.37 -13.66 8.70
CA LEU A 428 30.72 -12.27 8.38
C LEU A 428 31.87 -11.74 9.24
N GLU A 429 31.98 -12.21 10.48
CA GLU A 429 33.13 -11.90 11.35
C GLU A 429 34.44 -12.56 10.87
N ARG A 430 34.34 -13.76 10.27
CA ARG A 430 35.51 -14.54 9.82
C ARG A 430 35.96 -14.24 8.39
N ASP A 431 35.06 -13.77 7.52
CA ASP A 431 35.36 -13.45 6.11
C ASP A 431 35.12 -11.96 5.79
N PRO A 432 36.18 -11.12 5.89
CA PRO A 432 36.10 -9.70 5.60
C PRO A 432 35.59 -9.37 4.19
N ARG A 433 35.88 -10.20 3.18
CA ARG A 433 35.47 -9.92 1.80
C ARG A 433 33.95 -10.02 1.64
N THR A 434 33.33 -10.96 2.34
CA THR A 434 31.88 -11.09 2.33
C THR A 434 31.23 -9.94 3.12
N ALA A 435 31.87 -9.48 4.21
CA ALA A 435 31.44 -8.32 5.00
C ALA A 435 31.52 -6.96 4.25
N GLU A 436 32.30 -6.85 3.17
CA GLU A 436 32.29 -5.67 2.30
C GLU A 436 30.98 -5.50 1.51
N THR A 437 30.26 -6.60 1.29
CA THR A 437 29.04 -6.63 0.43
C THR A 437 27.77 -6.98 1.20
N ASN A 438 27.92 -7.51 2.42
CA ASN A 438 26.84 -7.95 3.30
C ASN A 438 27.02 -7.37 4.70
N THR A 439 25.92 -7.20 5.44
CA THR A 439 25.95 -6.68 6.81
C THR A 439 24.94 -7.44 7.65
N PHE A 440 25.39 -7.91 8.82
CA PHE A 440 24.54 -8.55 9.81
C PHE A 440 23.74 -7.51 10.61
N VAL A 441 22.45 -7.75 10.80
CA VAL A 441 21.57 -6.90 11.58
C VAL A 441 20.80 -7.74 12.59
N ASN A 442 20.98 -7.47 13.88
CA ASN A 442 20.13 -8.03 14.92
C ASN A 442 18.83 -7.21 15.02
N ALA A 443 17.69 -7.80 14.64
CA ALA A 443 16.40 -7.11 14.60
C ALA A 443 15.90 -6.67 15.98
N LEU A 444 16.38 -7.27 17.07
CA LEU A 444 16.01 -6.87 18.44
C LEU A 444 16.64 -5.53 18.85
N VAL A 445 17.78 -5.20 18.26
CA VAL A 445 18.63 -4.09 18.69
C VAL A 445 18.62 -2.94 17.69
N ARG A 446 18.68 -3.23 16.39
CA ARG A 446 18.82 -2.22 15.34
C ARG A 446 17.57 -2.09 14.50
N LYS A 447 17.10 -0.85 14.33
CA LYS A 447 15.99 -0.51 13.44
C LYS A 447 16.40 -0.64 11.96
N PRO A 448 15.45 -0.79 11.03
CA PRO A 448 15.77 -0.68 9.61
C PRO A 448 16.24 0.75 9.28
N ALA A 449 17.29 0.84 8.46
CA ALA A 449 17.86 2.11 8.02
C ALA A 449 17.66 2.34 6.51
N ALA A 450 17.65 3.60 6.09
CA ALA A 450 17.54 3.96 4.67
C ALA A 450 18.89 3.75 3.95
N GLY A 451 18.85 3.28 2.69
CA GLY A 451 19.98 3.42 1.76
C GLY A 451 21.24 2.59 2.04
N ASN A 452 21.11 1.37 2.59
CA ASN A 452 22.26 0.50 2.82
C ASN A 452 22.95 0.04 1.52
N ALA A 453 24.28 0.18 1.49
CA ALA A 453 25.14 -0.20 0.37
C ALA A 453 25.23 -1.73 0.19
N THR A 454 25.13 -2.44 1.31
CA THR A 454 25.32 -3.87 1.45
C THR A 454 23.98 -4.60 1.53
N VAL A 455 24.00 -5.91 1.31
CA VAL A 455 22.85 -6.78 1.56
C VAL A 455 22.73 -6.98 3.06
N GLU A 456 21.56 -6.71 3.61
CA GLU A 456 21.30 -6.96 5.03
C GLU A 456 20.88 -8.41 5.25
N ALA A 457 21.56 -9.09 6.18
CA ALA A 457 21.13 -10.35 6.77
C ALA A 457 20.55 -10.06 8.15
N VAL A 458 19.22 -10.07 8.24
CA VAL A 458 18.45 -9.61 9.40
C VAL A 458 18.02 -10.80 10.24
N ALA A 459 18.62 -10.96 11.41
CA ALA A 459 18.25 -12.00 12.36
C ALA A 459 16.95 -11.61 13.10
N MET A 460 15.83 -12.15 12.63
CA MET A 460 14.47 -11.81 13.08
C MET A 460 14.15 -12.30 14.49
N HIS A 461 14.87 -13.32 14.95
CA HIS A 461 14.78 -13.85 16.31
C HIS A 461 15.91 -13.38 17.24
N GLY A 462 16.85 -12.57 16.76
CA GLY A 462 18.04 -12.18 17.51
C GLY A 462 19.25 -13.08 17.25
N ASN A 463 20.30 -12.94 18.07
CA ASN A 463 21.56 -13.68 17.95
C ASN A 463 21.70 -14.61 19.16
N PRO A 464 22.06 -15.90 19.01
CA PRO A 464 22.06 -16.86 20.11
C PRO A 464 23.23 -16.71 21.11
N THR A 465 23.55 -15.49 21.55
CA THR A 465 24.62 -15.26 22.55
C THR A 465 24.20 -15.60 23.96
N ALA A 466 22.91 -15.44 24.27
CA ALA A 466 22.31 -15.71 25.57
C ALA A 466 20.78 -15.90 25.41
N PRO A 467 20.08 -16.52 26.38
CA PRO A 467 18.64 -16.71 26.28
C PRO A 467 17.83 -15.40 26.14
N ASP A 468 18.24 -14.31 26.77
CA ASP A 468 17.61 -12.99 26.67
C ASP A 468 17.93 -12.25 25.35
N ALA A 469 18.90 -12.75 24.57
CA ALA A 469 19.23 -12.23 23.25
C ALA A 469 18.38 -12.81 22.12
N LEU A 470 17.41 -13.69 22.46
CA LEU A 470 16.48 -14.32 21.52
C LEU A 470 15.01 -14.02 21.87
N ASP A 471 14.19 -13.79 20.84
CA ASP A 471 12.75 -13.58 20.97
C ASP A 471 12.00 -14.23 19.80
N PHE A 472 11.08 -15.14 20.13
CA PHE A 472 10.27 -15.91 19.16
C PHE A 472 8.83 -15.42 19.04
N THR A 473 8.41 -14.42 19.82
CA THR A 473 7.04 -13.87 19.78
C THR A 473 6.75 -13.18 18.44
N LEU A 474 5.48 -12.94 18.10
CA LEU A 474 5.13 -12.09 16.96
C LEU A 474 4.82 -10.67 17.47
N PRO A 475 5.59 -9.64 17.07
CA PRO A 475 5.31 -8.28 17.49
C PRO A 475 3.96 -7.76 16.97
N ALA A 476 3.35 -6.83 17.72
CA ALA A 476 2.16 -6.11 17.27
C ALA A 476 2.47 -5.21 16.06
N ASP A 477 1.51 -5.06 15.15
CA ASP A 477 1.68 -4.30 13.89
C ASP A 477 1.87 -2.78 14.09
N ASP A 478 1.38 -2.26 15.21
CA ASP A 478 1.52 -0.87 15.61
C ASP A 478 2.70 -0.62 16.55
N GLY A 479 3.46 -1.67 16.88
CA GLY A 479 4.60 -1.63 17.79
C GLY A 479 5.79 -0.80 17.27
N PHE A 480 6.56 -0.27 18.22
CA PHE A 480 7.68 0.63 17.95
C PHE A 480 9.08 0.03 18.13
N SER A 481 9.14 -1.20 18.65
CA SER A 481 10.42 -1.87 18.86
C SER A 481 11.14 -2.06 17.52
N PRO A 482 12.49 -2.06 17.49
CA PRO A 482 13.24 -2.32 16.27
C PRO A 482 12.75 -3.58 15.53
N ARG A 483 12.42 -4.63 16.29
CA ARG A 483 11.90 -5.89 15.77
C ARG A 483 10.53 -5.73 15.12
N ALA A 484 9.60 -5.00 15.75
CA ALA A 484 8.28 -4.72 15.17
C ALA A 484 8.39 -4.00 13.82
N LEU A 485 9.31 -3.03 13.72
CA LEU A 485 9.58 -2.32 12.46
C LEU A 485 10.12 -3.26 11.36
N TRP A 486 11.00 -4.21 11.72
CA TRP A 486 11.48 -5.22 10.79
C TRP A 486 10.37 -6.18 10.33
N PHE A 487 9.50 -6.63 11.22
CA PHE A 487 8.34 -7.46 10.84
C PHE A 487 7.40 -6.70 9.90
N ARG A 488 7.16 -5.42 10.18
CA ARG A 488 6.34 -4.55 9.33
C ARG A 488 6.97 -4.33 7.95
N LYS A 489 8.29 -4.13 7.90
CA LYS A 489 9.04 -4.04 6.63
C LYS A 489 9.02 -5.35 5.85
N LEU A 490 9.19 -6.49 6.51
CA LEU A 490 9.05 -7.82 5.90
C LEU A 490 7.65 -8.00 5.29
N LYS A 491 6.58 -7.68 6.02
CA LYS A 491 5.21 -7.74 5.48
C LYS A 491 5.04 -6.88 4.23
N ALA A 492 5.62 -5.67 4.20
CA ALA A 492 5.60 -4.83 3.01
C ALA A 492 6.40 -5.43 1.83
N GLU A 493 7.57 -6.03 2.12
CA GLU A 493 8.41 -6.64 1.07
C GLU A 493 7.83 -7.94 0.51
N LEU A 494 7.16 -8.75 1.33
CA LEU A 494 6.42 -9.94 0.88
C LEU A 494 5.30 -9.59 -0.12
N LEU A 495 4.77 -8.36 -0.08
CA LEU A 495 3.75 -7.88 -1.01
C LEU A 495 4.34 -7.28 -2.29
N THR A 496 5.63 -6.94 -2.31
CA THR A 496 6.24 -6.10 -3.35
C THR A 496 7.43 -6.75 -4.06
N HIS A 497 7.90 -7.92 -3.60
CA HIS A 497 9.04 -8.64 -4.18
C HIS A 497 8.78 -10.14 -4.34
N PRO A 498 9.41 -10.79 -5.34
CA PRO A 498 9.50 -12.24 -5.36
C PRO A 498 10.21 -12.74 -4.11
N THR A 499 9.72 -13.84 -3.53
CA THR A 499 10.19 -14.33 -2.24
C THR A 499 10.60 -15.80 -2.33
N VAL A 500 11.71 -16.14 -1.68
CA VAL A 500 12.18 -17.52 -1.54
C VAL A 500 12.15 -17.90 -0.06
N PHE A 501 11.49 -19.00 0.28
CA PHE A 501 11.52 -19.60 1.60
C PHE A 501 12.48 -20.80 1.60
N MET A 502 13.37 -20.88 2.58
CA MET A 502 14.25 -22.03 2.78
C MET A 502 13.93 -22.71 4.11
N ALA A 503 13.61 -24.00 4.06
CA ALA A 503 13.36 -24.81 5.25
C ALA A 503 13.88 -26.24 5.04
N ALA A 504 14.39 -26.87 6.11
CA ALA A 504 14.86 -28.25 6.07
C ALA A 504 13.75 -29.21 5.64
N SER A 505 12.54 -29.01 6.17
CA SER A 505 11.35 -29.81 5.87
C SER A 505 10.17 -28.93 5.44
N PRO A 506 9.37 -29.35 4.44
CA PRO A 506 8.12 -28.67 4.09
C PRO A 506 7.02 -28.83 5.15
N SER A 507 7.16 -29.77 6.09
CA SER A 507 6.26 -29.92 7.24
C SER A 507 6.63 -29.03 8.42
N SER A 508 7.72 -28.25 8.33
CA SER A 508 8.24 -27.41 9.41
C SER A 508 7.19 -26.42 9.92
N ARG A 509 6.96 -26.39 11.24
CA ARG A 509 6.02 -25.44 11.83
C ARG A 509 6.54 -24.02 11.74
N SER A 510 7.83 -23.83 11.97
CA SER A 510 8.50 -22.54 11.80
C SER A 510 8.34 -21.99 10.38
N LEU A 511 8.39 -22.86 9.35
CA LEU A 511 8.11 -22.45 7.96
C LEU A 511 6.69 -21.92 7.82
N TRP A 512 5.70 -22.64 8.34
CA TRP A 512 4.30 -22.24 8.23
C TRP A 512 3.97 -20.98 9.05
N ASN A 513 4.68 -20.75 10.16
CA ASN A 513 4.60 -19.49 10.90
C ASN A 513 5.16 -18.31 10.07
N ALA A 514 6.30 -18.50 9.41
CA ALA A 514 6.86 -17.49 8.50
C ALA A 514 5.95 -17.24 7.29
N LEU A 515 5.36 -18.29 6.71
CA LEU A 515 4.38 -18.19 5.64
C LEU A 515 3.07 -17.53 6.09
N ALA A 516 2.67 -17.64 7.35
CA ALA A 516 1.49 -16.95 7.88
C ALA A 516 1.65 -15.42 7.90
N LEU A 517 2.90 -14.91 7.81
CA LEU A 517 3.16 -13.48 7.58
C LEU A 517 2.77 -13.04 6.16
N THR A 518 2.69 -14.00 5.23
CA THR A 518 2.16 -13.74 3.88
C THR A 518 0.64 -13.70 3.93
N GLN A 519 0.07 -12.60 3.46
CA GLN A 519 -1.38 -12.48 3.36
C GLN A 519 -1.86 -13.18 2.08
N PRO A 520 -3.04 -13.85 2.08
CA PRO A 520 -3.59 -14.48 0.89
C PRO A 520 -3.80 -13.44 -0.22
N GLN A 521 -3.27 -13.69 -1.40
CA GLN A 521 -3.46 -12.85 -2.57
C GLN A 521 -4.22 -13.65 -3.63
N SER A 522 -5.40 -13.16 -4.02
CA SER A 522 -6.21 -13.76 -5.10
C SER A 522 -5.99 -12.98 -6.39
N GLY A 523 -5.74 -13.69 -7.50
CA GLY A 523 -5.65 -13.14 -8.86
C GLY A 523 -4.23 -13.10 -9.45
N ALA A 524 -4.11 -12.58 -10.68
CA ALA A 524 -2.86 -12.56 -11.46
C ALA A 524 -1.80 -11.53 -10.99
N GLU A 525 -2.04 -10.83 -9.87
CA GLU A 525 -1.24 -9.69 -9.41
C GLU A 525 -0.28 -10.03 -8.25
N HIS A 526 0.09 -11.31 -8.06
CA HIS A 526 1.01 -11.74 -7.00
C HIS A 526 2.45 -11.97 -7.51
N PHE A 527 3.45 -11.60 -6.71
CA PHE A 527 4.84 -11.94 -7.03
C PHE A 527 5.08 -13.45 -6.92
N PRO A 528 5.99 -14.03 -7.73
CA PRO A 528 6.36 -15.44 -7.59
C PRO A 528 6.94 -15.74 -6.22
N ARG A 529 6.51 -16.86 -5.62
CA ARG A 529 6.99 -17.33 -4.32
C ARG A 529 7.49 -18.75 -4.45
N PHE A 530 8.69 -19.01 -3.93
CA PHE A 530 9.34 -20.31 -4.01
C PHE A 530 9.53 -20.90 -2.62
N LEU A 531 9.44 -22.22 -2.51
CA LEU A 531 9.89 -22.97 -1.35
C LEU A 531 11.01 -23.90 -1.77
N ILE A 532 12.16 -23.79 -1.11
CA ILE A 532 13.29 -24.72 -1.23
C ILE A 532 13.31 -25.59 0.02
N SER A 533 13.01 -26.87 -0.17
CA SER A 533 13.02 -27.89 0.89
C SER A 533 13.09 -29.28 0.26
N GLY A 534 13.27 -30.32 1.07
CA GLY A 534 13.14 -31.70 0.60
C GLY A 534 11.76 -32.02 -0.06
N PRO A 535 11.61 -33.16 -0.73
CA PRO A 535 10.44 -33.49 -1.58
C PRO A 535 9.08 -33.57 -0.86
N GLY A 536 9.07 -33.66 0.48
CA GLY A 536 7.87 -33.65 1.31
C GLY A 536 6.93 -34.84 1.10
N THR A 537 5.90 -34.91 1.94
CA THR A 537 4.77 -35.84 1.75
C THR A 537 3.81 -35.33 0.67
N PRO A 538 2.89 -36.17 0.13
CA PRO A 538 1.83 -35.69 -0.75
C PRO A 538 0.95 -34.60 -0.11
N ALA A 539 0.74 -34.66 1.21
CA ALA A 539 -0.01 -33.65 1.96
C ALA A 539 0.75 -32.31 2.01
N ASP A 540 2.08 -32.36 2.22
CA ASP A 540 2.91 -31.16 2.16
C ASP A 540 2.85 -30.50 0.79
N ARG A 541 2.98 -31.29 -0.29
CA ARG A 541 2.87 -30.78 -1.66
C ARG A 541 1.52 -30.14 -1.95
N ALA A 542 0.43 -30.71 -1.43
CA ALA A 542 -0.89 -30.09 -1.54
C ALA A 542 -0.99 -28.77 -0.77
N ARG A 543 -0.47 -28.70 0.47
CA ARG A 543 -0.42 -27.46 1.26
C ARG A 543 0.43 -26.38 0.59
N ILE A 544 1.60 -26.73 0.07
CA ILE A 544 2.49 -25.81 -0.66
C ILE A 544 1.79 -25.23 -1.89
N ARG A 545 1.05 -26.06 -2.63
CA ARG A 545 0.25 -25.63 -3.79
C ARG A 545 -0.88 -24.70 -3.38
N GLN A 546 -1.61 -25.03 -2.30
CA GLN A 546 -2.66 -24.16 -1.75
C GLN A 546 -2.12 -22.81 -1.28
N ALA A 547 -0.88 -22.77 -0.77
CA ALA A 547 -0.19 -21.54 -0.41
C ALA A 547 0.31 -20.72 -1.62
N GLY A 548 0.20 -21.27 -2.85
CA GLY A 548 0.65 -20.63 -4.08
C GLY A 548 2.17 -20.55 -4.21
N LEU A 549 2.88 -21.58 -3.73
CA LEU A 549 4.34 -21.66 -3.76
C LEU A 549 4.83 -22.63 -4.85
N THR A 550 5.87 -22.24 -5.58
CA THR A 550 6.63 -23.13 -6.46
C THR A 550 7.65 -23.91 -5.62
N HIS A 551 7.53 -25.25 -5.57
CA HIS A 551 8.41 -26.11 -4.77
C HIS A 551 9.66 -26.52 -5.54
N ILE A 552 10.84 -26.17 -5.04
CA ILE A 552 12.12 -26.71 -5.48
C ILE A 552 12.53 -27.80 -4.48
N GLN A 553 12.46 -29.06 -4.90
CA GLN A 553 12.62 -30.25 -4.06
C GLN A 553 14.10 -30.59 -3.83
N VAL A 554 14.83 -29.66 -3.21
CA VAL A 554 16.25 -29.81 -2.82
C VAL A 554 16.42 -29.24 -1.40
N PRO A 555 17.14 -29.93 -0.50
CA PRO A 555 17.49 -29.37 0.80
C PRO A 555 18.20 -28.00 0.66
N PRO A 556 17.97 -27.02 1.56
CA PRO A 556 18.52 -25.67 1.40
C PRO A 556 20.05 -25.60 1.27
N HIS A 557 20.80 -26.34 2.10
CA HIS A 557 22.25 -26.39 2.03
C HIS A 557 22.76 -26.95 0.68
N GLU A 558 22.17 -28.05 0.19
CA GLU A 558 22.50 -28.61 -1.13
C GLU A 558 22.17 -27.62 -2.25
N PHE A 559 21.00 -26.98 -2.19
CA PHE A 559 20.59 -25.99 -3.17
C PHE A 559 21.59 -24.83 -3.22
N ALA A 560 22.01 -24.31 -2.06
CA ALA A 560 23.00 -23.24 -1.99
C ALA A 560 24.33 -23.66 -2.64
N VAL A 561 24.83 -24.86 -2.34
CA VAL A 561 26.10 -25.36 -2.89
C VAL A 561 26.01 -25.67 -4.38
N GLN A 562 24.88 -26.19 -4.87
CA GLN A 562 24.73 -26.66 -6.25
C GLN A 562 24.23 -25.58 -7.21
N LYS A 563 23.27 -24.75 -6.78
CA LYS A 563 22.52 -23.81 -7.62
C LYS A 563 22.90 -22.34 -7.38
N LEU A 564 23.54 -21.99 -6.26
CA LEU A 564 24.04 -20.63 -6.01
C LEU A 564 25.56 -20.49 -6.21
N ARG A 565 26.13 -21.26 -7.15
CA ARG A 565 27.57 -21.25 -7.42
C ARG A 565 28.02 -19.90 -8.02
N PRO A 566 29.14 -19.31 -7.55
CA PRO A 566 29.70 -18.11 -8.14
C PRO A 566 30.07 -18.32 -9.60
N GLY A 567 29.95 -17.26 -10.39
CA GLY A 567 30.32 -17.26 -11.80
C GLY A 567 29.18 -17.61 -12.76
N LEU A 568 28.02 -18.07 -12.26
CA LEU A 568 26.81 -18.19 -13.07
C LEU A 568 26.38 -16.81 -13.60
N GLU A 569 26.23 -16.70 -14.92
CA GLU A 569 25.95 -15.42 -15.60
C GLU A 569 24.67 -14.75 -15.07
N ILE A 570 23.61 -15.52 -14.85
CA ILE A 570 22.33 -15.03 -14.30
C ILE A 570 22.50 -14.39 -12.91
N LEU A 571 23.33 -14.99 -12.04
CA LEU A 571 23.60 -14.45 -10.71
C LEU A 571 24.46 -13.19 -10.78
N GLN A 572 25.42 -13.13 -11.72
CA GLN A 572 26.21 -11.93 -11.97
C GLN A 572 25.37 -10.79 -12.53
N GLN A 573 24.41 -11.10 -13.42
CA GLN A 573 23.43 -10.13 -13.90
C GLN A 573 22.57 -9.60 -12.75
N GLY A 574 22.06 -10.49 -11.89
CA GLY A 574 21.32 -10.11 -10.68
C GLY A 574 22.14 -9.20 -9.77
N LYS A 575 23.43 -9.50 -9.55
CA LYS A 575 24.34 -8.65 -8.76
C LYS A 575 24.53 -7.27 -9.37
N ARG A 576 24.73 -7.19 -10.69
CA ARG A 576 24.86 -5.92 -11.40
C ARG A 576 23.58 -5.08 -11.27
N ARG A 577 22.42 -5.69 -11.46
CA ARG A 577 21.11 -5.01 -11.30
C ARG A 577 20.86 -4.57 -9.86
N LEU A 578 21.17 -5.41 -8.88
CA LEU A 578 21.06 -5.04 -7.45
C LEU A 578 21.99 -3.87 -7.12
N ALA A 579 23.23 -3.92 -7.62
CA ALA A 579 24.16 -2.81 -7.52
C ALA A 579 23.62 -1.56 -8.23
N ASP A 580 23.02 -1.67 -9.41
CA ASP A 580 22.40 -0.56 -10.13
C ASP A 580 21.17 0.02 -9.42
N ILE A 581 20.36 -0.79 -8.73
CA ILE A 581 19.24 -0.31 -7.91
C ILE A 581 19.78 0.50 -6.73
N ARG A 582 20.78 -0.03 -6.02
CA ARG A 582 21.42 0.65 -4.88
C ARG A 582 22.22 1.89 -5.30
N VAL A 583 22.91 1.80 -6.44
CA VAL A 583 23.60 2.93 -7.07
C VAL A 583 22.58 3.90 -7.65
N GLY A 584 21.40 3.48 -8.11
CA GLY A 584 20.29 4.31 -8.56
C GLY A 584 19.76 5.19 -7.43
N ALA A 585 19.55 4.59 -6.25
CA ALA A 585 19.24 5.28 -5.01
C ALA A 585 20.36 6.26 -4.57
N ARG A 586 21.62 5.98 -4.92
CA ARG A 586 22.75 6.94 -4.77
C ARG A 586 22.87 7.93 -5.93
N ARG A 587 22.43 7.59 -7.14
CA ARG A 587 22.48 8.48 -8.30
C ARG A 587 21.54 9.63 -8.01
N SER A 588 20.35 9.39 -7.47
CA SER A 588 19.48 10.44 -6.94
C SER A 588 20.10 11.26 -5.79
N SER A 589 21.23 10.86 -5.19
CA SER A 589 21.83 11.57 -4.07
C SER A 589 22.74 12.74 -4.47
N GLY A 590 23.35 12.78 -5.67
CA GLY A 590 24.42 13.74 -5.97
C GLY A 590 24.43 14.41 -7.36
N ILE A 591 25.62 14.80 -7.83
CA ILE A 591 25.84 15.40 -9.15
C ILE A 591 25.99 14.29 -10.21
N LYS A 592 25.22 14.37 -11.30
CA LYS A 592 25.23 13.37 -12.39
C LYS A 592 25.85 13.95 -13.66
N LEU A 593 26.47 13.11 -14.49
CA LEU A 593 26.83 13.51 -15.86
C LEU A 593 25.62 13.35 -16.79
N VAL A 594 25.40 14.35 -17.65
CA VAL A 594 24.32 14.33 -18.65
C VAL A 594 24.49 13.17 -19.63
N SER A 595 25.72 12.79 -19.97
CA SER A 595 25.99 11.60 -20.80
C SER A 595 25.36 10.34 -20.22
N SER A 596 25.65 10.05 -18.94
CA SER A 596 25.08 8.90 -18.23
C SER A 596 23.55 8.97 -18.14
N LEU A 597 22.99 10.16 -17.97
CA LEU A 597 21.54 10.36 -17.90
C LEU A 597 20.84 10.12 -19.24
N VAL A 598 21.45 10.53 -20.35
CA VAL A 598 20.93 10.33 -21.70
C VAL A 598 21.08 8.87 -22.14
N ASP A 599 22.22 8.23 -21.84
CA ASP A 599 22.50 6.85 -22.23
C ASP A 599 21.58 5.84 -21.53
N THR A 600 21.16 6.15 -20.30
CA THR A 600 20.25 5.31 -19.49
C THR A 600 18.79 5.73 -19.60
N ALA A 601 18.48 6.75 -20.40
CA ALA A 601 17.12 7.25 -20.53
C ALA A 601 16.22 6.26 -21.30
N PRO A 602 14.97 6.02 -20.85
CA PRO A 602 14.00 5.34 -21.67
C PRO A 602 13.70 6.15 -22.94
N THR A 603 13.20 5.50 -23.98
CA THR A 603 12.69 6.19 -25.18
C THR A 603 11.60 7.20 -24.80
N GLY A 604 11.61 8.35 -25.46
CA GLY A 604 10.62 9.39 -25.27
C GLY A 604 9.20 8.89 -25.49
N SER A 605 8.23 9.53 -24.82
CA SER A 605 6.86 9.06 -24.75
C SER A 605 5.85 10.17 -25.05
N VAL A 606 4.76 9.79 -25.70
CA VAL A 606 3.59 10.66 -25.91
C VAL A 606 2.98 11.13 -24.58
N GLU A 607 3.22 10.42 -23.48
CA GLU A 607 2.76 10.81 -22.14
C GLU A 607 3.33 12.15 -21.66
N PHE A 608 4.52 12.55 -22.11
CA PHE A 608 5.05 13.89 -21.87
C PHE A 608 4.07 14.97 -22.36
N LEU A 609 3.50 14.80 -23.56
CA LEU A 609 2.53 15.73 -24.15
C LEU A 609 1.18 15.74 -23.40
N LYS A 610 0.92 14.74 -22.56
CA LYS A 610 -0.26 14.64 -21.69
C LYS A 610 0.00 15.17 -20.28
N GLY A 611 1.19 15.70 -20.00
CA GLY A 611 1.54 16.30 -18.71
C GLY A 611 2.35 15.40 -17.78
N GLN A 612 3.04 14.37 -18.29
CA GLN A 612 4.09 13.69 -17.52
C GLN A 612 5.35 14.56 -17.44
N ASP A 613 6.10 14.48 -16.33
CA ASP A 613 7.40 15.13 -16.18
C ASP A 613 8.38 14.74 -17.30
N PRO A 614 9.24 15.66 -17.78
CA PRO A 614 10.17 15.39 -18.87
C PRO A 614 11.22 14.34 -18.49
N THR A 615 11.50 13.45 -19.42
CA THR A 615 12.65 12.53 -19.40
C THR A 615 13.70 12.96 -20.40
N TRP A 616 14.93 12.46 -20.24
CA TRP A 616 16.00 12.71 -21.21
C TRP A 616 15.70 12.11 -22.59
N GLY A 617 14.90 11.03 -22.63
CA GLY A 617 14.36 10.46 -23.87
C GLY A 617 13.42 11.40 -24.62
N ASP A 618 12.56 12.12 -23.90
CA ASP A 618 11.64 13.10 -24.51
C ASP A 618 12.40 14.24 -25.21
N VAL A 619 13.55 14.63 -24.66
CA VAL A 619 14.45 15.63 -25.27
C VAL A 619 15.21 15.04 -26.45
N LYS A 620 15.77 13.84 -26.30
CA LYS A 620 16.55 13.16 -27.34
C LYS A 620 15.72 12.81 -28.59
N ASP A 621 14.51 12.31 -28.38
CA ASP A 621 13.62 11.80 -29.44
C ASP A 621 12.68 12.88 -30.01
N GLY A 622 12.76 14.11 -29.50
CA GLY A 622 12.08 15.27 -30.07
C GLY A 622 10.60 15.42 -29.68
N PHE A 623 10.16 14.79 -28.59
CA PHE A 623 8.84 15.05 -27.98
C PHE A 623 8.81 16.42 -27.30
N ALA A 624 9.90 16.79 -26.62
CA ALA A 624 10.09 18.11 -26.05
C ALA A 624 10.48 19.11 -27.13
N VAL A 625 9.51 19.92 -27.57
CA VAL A 625 9.71 20.98 -28.56
C VAL A 625 10.74 22.01 -28.08
N LYS A 626 11.65 22.42 -28.95
CA LYS A 626 12.58 23.52 -28.68
C LYS A 626 11.81 24.84 -28.63
N LEU A 627 11.78 25.46 -27.46
CA LEU A 627 11.13 26.75 -27.23
C LEU A 627 12.17 27.88 -27.24
N SER A 628 11.72 29.11 -27.53
CA SER A 628 12.55 30.32 -27.59
C SER A 628 13.28 30.63 -26.27
N ILE A 629 12.78 30.14 -25.12
CA ILE A 629 13.48 30.21 -23.83
C ILE A 629 14.86 29.54 -23.89
N THR A 630 15.02 28.43 -24.60
CA THR A 630 16.30 27.71 -24.72
C THR A 630 17.33 28.58 -25.43
N ASP A 631 16.91 29.39 -26.41
CA ASP A 631 17.78 30.36 -27.08
C ASP A 631 18.10 31.58 -26.20
N ARG A 632 17.16 32.02 -25.35
CA ARG A 632 17.40 33.07 -24.35
C ARG A 632 18.39 32.63 -23.26
N ILE A 633 18.27 31.39 -22.77
CA ILE A 633 19.24 30.78 -21.85
C ILE A 633 20.63 30.76 -22.51
N ARG A 634 20.71 30.31 -23.77
CA ARG A 634 21.97 30.28 -24.54
C ARG A 634 22.57 31.68 -24.72
N ALA A 635 21.74 32.69 -24.96
CA ALA A 635 22.21 34.07 -25.07
C ALA A 635 22.76 34.60 -23.73
N GLY A 636 22.08 34.31 -22.61
CA GLY A 636 22.54 34.66 -21.27
C GLY A 636 23.79 33.90 -20.82
N ALA A 637 24.01 32.69 -21.35
CA ALA A 637 25.16 31.83 -21.07
C ALA A 637 26.44 32.23 -21.83
N ARG A 638 26.39 33.25 -22.70
CA ARG A 638 27.57 33.72 -23.43
C ARG A 638 28.63 34.25 -22.44
N PRO A 639 29.93 33.98 -22.67
CA PRO A 639 31.00 34.55 -21.85
C PRO A 639 30.94 36.07 -21.85
N ALA A 640 31.27 36.69 -20.72
CA ALA A 640 31.48 38.12 -20.63
C ALA A 640 32.75 38.53 -21.41
N ALA A 641 32.94 39.84 -21.60
CA ALA A 641 34.08 40.38 -22.35
C ALA A 641 35.45 40.00 -21.76
N ASP A 642 35.51 39.66 -20.46
CA ASP A 642 36.69 39.18 -19.74
C ASP A 642 36.91 37.65 -19.88
N GLY A 643 36.09 36.96 -20.69
CA GLY A 643 36.13 35.52 -20.90
C GLY A 643 35.48 34.69 -19.80
N ARG A 644 35.01 35.29 -18.70
CA ARG A 644 34.33 34.57 -17.61
C ARG A 644 32.91 34.22 -17.98
N ARG A 645 32.48 33.02 -17.61
CA ARG A 645 31.11 32.55 -17.79
C ARG A 645 30.25 33.05 -16.63
N ARG A 646 29.06 33.56 -16.97
CA ARG A 646 28.08 34.05 -15.99
C ARG A 646 27.25 32.89 -15.45
N ILE A 647 26.71 33.09 -14.25
CA ILE A 647 25.65 32.24 -13.71
C ILE A 647 24.32 32.70 -14.31
N VAL A 648 23.63 31.81 -15.01
CA VAL A 648 22.31 32.06 -15.59
C VAL A 648 21.24 31.51 -14.65
N LEU A 649 20.32 32.38 -14.21
CA LEU A 649 19.21 32.01 -13.36
C LEU A 649 17.90 32.10 -14.15
N VAL A 650 17.24 30.95 -14.33
CA VAL A 650 15.98 30.83 -15.07
C VAL A 650 14.82 30.90 -14.09
N GLU A 651 14.10 32.01 -14.10
CA GLU A 651 12.98 32.27 -13.20
C GLU A 651 11.65 31.95 -13.88
N GLY A 652 10.67 31.41 -13.17
CA GLY A 652 9.32 31.26 -13.72
C GLY A 652 8.36 30.46 -12.86
N ARG A 653 7.06 30.53 -13.16
CA ARG A 653 6.00 29.80 -12.48
C ARG A 653 6.11 28.28 -12.66
N ALA A 654 5.45 27.52 -11.78
CA ALA A 654 5.39 26.05 -11.93
C ALA A 654 4.72 25.69 -13.27
N GLY A 655 5.25 24.71 -14.00
CA GLY A 655 4.71 24.32 -15.32
C GLY A 655 5.13 25.21 -16.51
N SER A 656 5.98 26.22 -16.33
CA SER A 656 6.47 27.08 -17.43
C SER A 656 7.53 26.45 -18.34
N GLY A 657 7.91 25.18 -18.11
CA GLY A 657 8.87 24.46 -18.96
C GLY A 657 10.35 24.69 -18.62
N LYS A 658 10.68 25.27 -17.45
CA LYS A 658 12.07 25.50 -16.99
C LYS A 658 12.95 24.24 -17.07
N THR A 659 12.53 23.15 -16.42
CA THR A 659 13.27 21.88 -16.40
C THR A 659 13.52 21.38 -17.82
N THR A 660 12.50 21.39 -18.69
CA THR A 660 12.62 20.99 -20.09
C THR A 660 13.64 21.86 -20.86
N ALA A 661 13.61 23.18 -20.66
CA ALA A 661 14.55 24.11 -21.30
C ALA A 661 15.99 23.90 -20.83
N LEU A 662 16.18 23.68 -19.53
CA LEU A 662 17.48 23.32 -18.94
C LEU A 662 17.99 22.00 -19.54
N MET A 663 17.17 20.95 -19.58
CA MET A 663 17.53 19.65 -20.16
C MET A 663 17.91 19.76 -21.64
N GLN A 664 17.14 20.51 -22.43
CA GLN A 664 17.44 20.75 -23.85
C GLN A 664 18.79 21.46 -24.04
N TYR A 665 19.08 22.49 -23.24
CA TYR A 665 20.34 23.20 -23.37
C TYR A 665 21.53 22.36 -22.89
N ALA A 666 21.36 21.63 -21.79
CA ALA A 666 22.35 20.68 -21.29
C ALA A 666 22.67 19.60 -22.32
N TYR A 667 21.64 19.03 -22.96
CA TYR A 667 21.78 18.05 -24.03
C TYR A 667 22.52 18.62 -25.25
N ALA A 668 22.18 19.85 -25.68
CA ALA A 668 22.87 20.52 -26.77
C ALA A 668 24.37 20.77 -26.49
N LEU A 669 24.73 21.11 -25.25
CA LEU A 669 26.14 21.25 -24.85
C LEU A 669 26.87 19.90 -24.83
N HIS A 670 26.21 18.85 -24.36
CA HIS A 670 26.73 17.49 -24.40
C HIS A 670 26.97 17.02 -25.84
N GLN A 671 26.03 17.24 -26.76
CA GLN A 671 26.21 16.95 -28.20
C GLN A 671 27.36 17.74 -28.83
N ALA A 672 27.65 18.93 -28.31
CA ALA A 672 28.81 19.73 -28.71
C ALA A 672 30.14 19.26 -28.07
N GLY A 673 30.14 18.10 -27.39
CA GLY A 673 31.34 17.48 -26.80
C GLY A 673 31.77 18.09 -25.46
N ARG A 674 30.91 18.83 -24.76
CA ARG A 674 31.21 19.38 -23.43
C ARG A 674 30.89 18.37 -22.33
N THR A 675 31.67 18.43 -21.25
CA THR A 675 31.37 17.70 -20.02
C THR A 675 30.32 18.48 -19.24
N VAL A 676 29.09 17.95 -19.20
CA VAL A 676 27.94 18.63 -18.57
C VAL A 676 27.48 17.84 -17.35
N ALA A 677 27.40 18.52 -16.22
CA ALA A 677 26.89 18.00 -14.96
C ALA A 677 25.46 18.50 -14.71
N TRP A 678 24.65 17.65 -14.08
CA TRP A 678 23.25 17.87 -13.73
C TRP A 678 23.04 17.59 -12.25
N ILE A 679 22.48 18.57 -11.53
CA ILE A 679 22.01 18.45 -10.16
C ILE A 679 20.48 18.43 -10.24
N ASP A 680 19.91 17.27 -9.94
CA ASP A 680 18.47 17.07 -9.91
C ASP A 680 17.89 17.70 -8.64
N ARG A 681 16.61 18.06 -8.67
CA ARG A 681 15.87 18.49 -7.48
C ARG A 681 15.73 17.39 -6.42
N GLU A 682 16.12 16.16 -6.78
CA GLU A 682 16.18 14.98 -5.90
C GLU A 682 17.46 14.91 -5.07
N ALA A 683 18.46 15.76 -5.34
CA ALA A 683 19.77 15.68 -4.69
C ALA A 683 19.63 15.74 -3.16
N THR A 684 19.91 14.61 -2.52
CA THR A 684 19.86 14.48 -1.06
C THR A 684 21.21 14.69 -0.39
N ASP A 685 22.32 14.69 -1.14
CA ASP A 685 23.67 14.85 -0.61
C ASP A 685 23.81 16.20 0.10
N PRO A 686 24.49 16.22 1.26
CA PRO A 686 24.87 17.46 1.92
C PRO A 686 25.65 18.37 0.96
N LEU A 687 25.43 19.68 1.08
CA LEU A 687 26.08 20.70 0.23
C LEU A 687 27.60 20.55 0.16
N ARG A 688 28.24 20.15 1.27
CA ARG A 688 29.68 19.88 1.33
C ARG A 688 30.11 18.78 0.36
N ASN A 689 29.32 17.71 0.24
CA ASN A 689 29.59 16.57 -0.62
C ASN A 689 29.37 16.94 -2.09
N LEU A 690 28.30 17.68 -2.41
CA LEU A 690 28.06 18.22 -3.75
C LEU A 690 29.23 19.11 -4.21
N LYS A 691 29.73 19.98 -3.34
CA LYS A 691 30.90 20.82 -3.64
C LYS A 691 32.16 19.99 -3.90
N ALA A 692 32.42 18.98 -3.08
CA ALA A 692 33.56 18.07 -3.28
C ALA A 692 33.45 17.27 -4.60
N GLN A 693 32.26 16.77 -4.92
CA GLN A 693 31.99 16.09 -6.19
C GLN A 693 32.23 17.03 -7.37
N ALA A 694 31.69 18.25 -7.34
CA ALA A 694 31.87 19.23 -8.41
C ALA A 694 33.34 19.54 -8.69
N LEU A 695 34.15 19.70 -7.64
CA LEU A 695 35.59 19.92 -7.75
C LEU A 695 36.30 18.73 -8.41
N SER A 696 35.93 17.50 -8.04
CA SER A 696 36.52 16.29 -8.62
C SER A 696 36.12 16.05 -10.08
N MET A 697 34.89 16.41 -10.45
CA MET A 697 34.33 16.13 -11.79
C MET A 697 34.88 17.05 -12.88
N SER A 698 35.33 18.27 -12.53
CA SER A 698 35.87 19.25 -13.48
C SER A 698 34.98 19.48 -14.73
N ALA A 699 33.66 19.57 -14.54
CA ALA A 699 32.71 19.76 -15.64
C ALA A 699 32.79 21.18 -16.25
N ASP A 700 32.55 21.28 -17.57
CA ASP A 700 32.50 22.55 -18.31
C ASP A 700 31.25 23.38 -17.97
N ALA A 701 30.18 22.70 -17.56
CA ALA A 701 28.90 23.30 -17.20
C ALA A 701 28.16 22.50 -16.14
N PHE A 702 27.49 23.19 -15.22
CA PHE A 702 26.57 22.61 -14.23
C PHE A 702 25.16 23.17 -14.45
N PHE A 703 24.20 22.26 -14.50
CA PHE A 703 22.77 22.56 -14.53
C PHE A 703 22.15 22.18 -13.19
N VAL A 704 21.37 23.08 -12.61
CA VAL A 704 20.71 22.86 -11.31
C VAL A 704 19.20 23.05 -11.48
N ASP A 705 18.44 21.97 -11.38
CA ASP A 705 16.98 22.02 -11.42
C ASP A 705 16.41 22.34 -10.03
N ASP A 706 15.53 23.34 -9.94
CA ASP A 706 14.95 23.87 -8.69
C ASP A 706 15.99 24.16 -7.58
N VAL A 707 16.79 25.23 -7.72
CA VAL A 707 17.82 25.60 -6.73
C VAL A 707 17.26 25.98 -5.34
N ASP A 708 15.96 26.26 -5.24
CA ASP A 708 15.28 26.58 -3.98
C ASP A 708 15.22 25.41 -3.00
N ILE A 709 15.63 24.19 -3.40
CA ILE A 709 15.84 23.08 -2.46
C ILE A 709 16.97 23.37 -1.46
N PHE A 710 17.90 24.26 -1.79
CA PHE A 710 19.04 24.63 -0.95
C PHE A 710 18.77 25.88 -0.09
N GLY A 711 17.58 26.49 -0.21
CA GLY A 711 17.21 27.71 0.51
C GLY A 711 18.25 28.82 0.38
N SER A 712 18.57 29.48 1.50
CA SER A 712 19.56 30.57 1.56
C SER A 712 20.98 30.16 1.16
N LEU A 713 21.31 28.87 1.19
CA LEU A 713 22.62 28.36 0.79
C LEU A 713 22.75 28.15 -0.72
N GLY A 714 21.64 28.23 -1.48
CA GLY A 714 21.63 28.04 -2.93
C GLY A 714 22.58 28.99 -3.67
N ALA A 715 22.61 30.27 -3.27
CA ALA A 715 23.51 31.26 -3.87
C ALA A 715 24.99 30.94 -3.64
N SER A 716 25.35 30.45 -2.44
CA SER A 716 26.71 29.98 -2.15
C SER A 716 27.09 28.78 -3.00
N LEU A 717 26.18 27.79 -3.15
CA LEU A 717 26.41 26.63 -4.00
C LEU A 717 26.71 27.05 -5.44
N LEU A 718 25.87 27.89 -6.04
CA LEU A 718 26.05 28.32 -7.43
C LEU A 718 27.37 29.10 -7.63
N ARG A 719 27.77 29.94 -6.67
CA ARG A 719 29.06 30.65 -6.70
C ARG A 719 30.23 29.67 -6.69
N ASP A 720 30.18 28.66 -5.82
CA ASP A 720 31.26 27.67 -5.69
C ASP A 720 31.37 26.79 -6.93
N LEU A 721 30.23 26.33 -7.48
CA LEU A 721 30.19 25.55 -8.72
C LEU A 721 30.78 26.33 -9.92
N SER A 722 30.60 27.66 -9.95
CA SER A 722 31.12 28.51 -11.03
C SER A 722 32.64 28.51 -11.11
N ASN A 723 33.34 28.16 -10.02
CA ASN A 723 34.80 28.12 -9.94
C ASN A 723 35.46 29.42 -10.47
N GLY A 724 34.97 30.57 -10.00
CA GLY A 724 35.44 31.90 -10.42
C GLY A 724 35.10 32.26 -11.87
N GLY A 725 34.03 31.69 -12.44
CA GLY A 725 33.58 31.94 -13.81
C GLY A 725 34.21 31.02 -14.86
N LYS A 726 34.90 29.94 -14.47
CA LYS A 726 35.46 28.96 -15.40
C LYS A 726 34.41 27.99 -15.92
N ALA A 727 33.47 27.59 -15.08
CA ALA A 727 32.36 26.72 -15.45
C ALA A 727 31.08 27.53 -15.70
N LEU A 728 30.29 27.11 -16.71
CA LEU A 728 28.96 27.68 -16.94
C LEU A 728 27.98 27.14 -15.91
N ILE A 729 27.20 28.00 -15.26
CA ILE A 729 26.15 27.57 -14.35
C ILE A 729 24.80 28.01 -14.90
N VAL A 730 23.86 27.06 -15.02
CA VAL A 730 22.47 27.35 -15.39
C VAL A 730 21.55 26.74 -14.33
N ALA A 731 20.87 27.58 -13.56
CA ALA A 731 20.00 27.14 -12.48
C ALA A 731 18.56 27.58 -12.73
N ALA A 732 17.59 26.75 -12.36
CA ALA A 732 16.17 27.11 -12.37
C ALA A 732 15.69 27.47 -10.96
N ILE A 733 14.80 28.47 -10.87
CA ILE A 733 14.11 28.82 -9.63
C ILE A 733 12.66 29.22 -9.90
N ARG A 734 11.78 29.00 -8.92
CA ARG A 734 10.40 29.51 -8.98
C ARG A 734 10.39 31.02 -8.71
N THR A 735 9.60 31.78 -9.46
CA THR A 735 9.48 33.25 -9.28
C THR A 735 9.09 33.64 -7.85
N THR A 736 8.24 32.86 -7.19
CA THR A 736 7.81 33.11 -5.80
C THR A 736 8.87 32.80 -4.74
N ARG A 737 10.02 32.25 -5.17
CA ARG A 737 11.12 31.81 -4.30
C ARG A 737 12.43 32.50 -4.67
N SER A 738 12.42 33.46 -5.61
CA SER A 738 13.61 34.23 -5.98
C SER A 738 14.26 34.91 -4.79
N ASP A 739 13.44 35.32 -3.82
CA ASP A 739 13.85 36.07 -2.64
C ASP A 739 14.52 35.17 -1.58
N GLU A 740 14.50 33.84 -1.78
CA GLU A 740 15.29 32.91 -0.96
C GLU A 740 16.78 32.93 -1.31
N LEU A 741 17.13 33.45 -2.50
CA LEU A 741 18.52 33.69 -2.87
C LEU A 741 18.97 35.06 -2.35
N ASP A 742 20.19 35.09 -1.84
CA ASP A 742 20.92 36.30 -1.43
C ASP A 742 20.75 37.44 -2.46
N VAL A 743 20.21 38.60 -2.05
CA VAL A 743 19.99 39.75 -2.95
C VAL A 743 21.28 40.32 -3.56
N THR A 744 22.43 40.06 -2.94
CA THR A 744 23.74 40.45 -3.48
C THR A 744 24.23 39.47 -4.55
N PHE A 745 23.51 38.36 -4.76
CA PHE A 745 23.83 37.35 -5.77
C PHE A 745 23.63 37.89 -7.18
N GLN A 746 24.74 38.21 -7.83
CA GLN A 746 24.75 38.65 -9.22
C GLN A 746 24.59 37.44 -10.15
N SER A 747 23.47 37.41 -10.89
CA SER A 747 23.18 36.40 -11.90
C SER A 747 22.53 37.03 -13.14
N GLN A 748 22.73 36.40 -14.28
CA GLN A 748 22.01 36.73 -15.51
C GLN A 748 20.63 36.08 -15.46
N ARG A 749 19.60 36.88 -15.17
CA ARG A 749 18.22 36.38 -15.09
C ARG A 749 17.60 36.18 -16.47
N VAL A 750 16.88 35.08 -16.64
CA VAL A 750 16.10 34.75 -17.84
C VAL A 750 14.69 34.34 -17.40
N SER A 751 13.66 35.04 -17.87
CA SER A 751 12.28 34.76 -17.46
C SER A 751 11.62 33.70 -18.33
N ALA A 752 11.22 32.58 -17.74
CA ALA A 752 10.37 31.57 -18.37
C ALA A 752 8.89 31.98 -18.45
N ASP A 753 8.51 33.09 -17.80
CA ASP A 753 7.13 33.60 -17.80
C ASP A 753 6.86 34.58 -18.96
N GLU A 754 7.86 34.88 -19.79
CA GLU A 754 7.63 35.63 -21.03
C GLU A 754 6.70 34.86 -21.98
N PRO A 755 5.76 35.56 -22.66
CA PRO A 755 4.85 34.92 -23.61
C PRO A 755 5.58 34.12 -24.71
N LEU A 756 5.03 32.95 -25.04
CA LEU A 756 5.53 32.13 -26.13
C LEU A 756 5.34 32.82 -27.47
N LYS A 757 6.34 32.72 -28.36
CA LYS A 757 6.27 33.27 -29.71
C LYS A 757 5.39 32.41 -30.60
N ASP A 758 4.90 32.99 -31.70
CA ASP A 758 4.08 32.27 -32.70
C ASP A 758 4.80 31.04 -33.27
N GLU A 759 6.12 31.13 -33.41
CA GLU A 759 6.97 30.01 -33.81
C GLU A 759 6.97 28.88 -32.75
N ASP A 760 7.09 29.22 -31.46
CA ASP A 760 7.02 28.25 -30.35
C ASP A 760 5.66 27.53 -30.34
N LEU A 761 4.57 28.30 -30.42
CA LEU A 761 3.21 27.79 -30.46
C LEU A 761 2.97 26.94 -31.71
N GLY A 762 3.50 27.36 -32.86
CA GLY A 762 3.47 26.60 -34.10
C GLY A 762 4.13 25.23 -33.96
N HIS A 763 5.33 25.18 -33.38
CA HIS A 763 6.03 23.92 -33.13
C HIS A 763 5.27 22.99 -32.16
N ILE A 764 4.65 23.55 -31.11
CA ILE A 764 3.80 22.77 -30.20
C ILE A 764 2.59 22.19 -30.94
N VAL A 765 1.91 22.99 -31.77
CA VAL A 765 0.79 22.54 -32.60
C VAL A 765 1.21 21.41 -33.53
N ASP A 766 2.38 21.52 -34.16
CA ASP A 766 2.88 20.54 -35.12
C ASP A 766 3.22 19.20 -34.43
N VAL A 767 3.83 19.24 -33.24
CA VAL A 767 4.10 18.03 -32.44
C VAL A 767 2.80 17.39 -31.94
N LEU A 768 1.83 18.17 -31.46
CA LEU A 768 0.53 17.64 -31.07
C LEU A 768 -0.20 16.96 -32.25
N HIS A 769 -0.12 17.52 -33.46
CA HIS A 769 -0.70 16.87 -34.64
C HIS A 769 0.04 15.59 -35.04
N ARG A 770 1.37 15.63 -35.05
CA ARG A 770 2.22 14.48 -35.40
C ARG A 770 1.90 13.26 -34.54
N HIS A 771 1.59 13.46 -33.26
CA HIS A 771 1.28 12.38 -32.32
C HIS A 771 -0.22 12.16 -32.08
N GLY A 772 -1.11 12.75 -32.91
CA GLY A 772 -2.55 12.50 -32.83
C GLY A 772 -3.26 13.10 -31.61
N LEU A 773 -2.69 14.14 -30.99
CA LEU A 773 -3.21 14.83 -29.81
C LEU A 773 -3.69 16.29 -30.05
N PRO A 774 -4.32 16.66 -31.20
CA PRO A 774 -4.74 18.04 -31.41
C PRO A 774 -5.91 18.46 -30.50
N GLY A 775 -6.64 17.51 -29.90
CA GLY A 775 -7.70 17.75 -28.93
C GLY A 775 -8.69 18.86 -29.35
N ILE A 776 -8.90 19.86 -28.49
CA ILE A 776 -9.80 20.99 -28.80
C ILE A 776 -9.32 21.87 -29.96
N LEU A 777 -8.02 21.86 -30.30
CA LEU A 777 -7.49 22.59 -31.45
C LEU A 777 -7.99 22.03 -32.78
N LYS A 778 -8.49 20.78 -32.80
CA LYS A 778 -9.14 20.20 -33.98
C LYS A 778 -10.42 20.97 -34.39
N ARG A 779 -11.02 21.72 -33.47
CA ARG A 779 -12.19 22.57 -33.75
C ARG A 779 -11.85 23.75 -34.66
N GLN A 780 -10.59 24.19 -34.65
CA GLN A 780 -10.11 25.26 -35.51
C GLN A 780 -9.62 24.69 -36.83
N LYS A 781 -10.02 25.31 -37.95
CA LYS A 781 -9.72 24.80 -39.29
C LYS A 781 -8.36 25.31 -39.75
N LEU A 782 -8.05 26.57 -39.49
CA LEU A 782 -6.83 27.22 -39.97
C LEU A 782 -5.71 27.14 -38.94
N ARG A 783 -4.45 27.06 -39.40
CA ARG A 783 -3.26 27.01 -38.52
C ARG A 783 -3.13 28.27 -37.64
N PRO A 784 -3.34 29.51 -38.14
CA PRO A 784 -3.34 30.70 -37.30
C PRO A 784 -4.37 30.65 -36.16
N GLU A 785 -5.60 30.20 -36.43
CA GLU A 785 -6.65 30.05 -35.41
C GLU A 785 -6.26 29.05 -34.31
N LYS A 786 -5.55 27.98 -34.66
CA LYS A 786 -5.01 27.00 -33.70
C LYS A 786 -3.95 27.63 -32.81
N ILE A 787 -3.06 28.45 -33.39
CA ILE A 787 -2.01 29.17 -32.66
C ILE A 787 -2.65 30.21 -31.72
N ASP A 788 -3.62 30.98 -32.20
CA ASP A 788 -4.33 31.98 -31.40
C ASP A 788 -5.06 31.32 -30.21
N LYS A 789 -5.72 30.18 -30.46
CA LYS A 789 -6.39 29.44 -29.39
C LYS A 789 -5.40 28.87 -28.37
N LEU A 790 -4.26 28.35 -28.83
CA LEU A 790 -3.21 27.86 -27.93
C LEU A 790 -2.59 29.01 -27.12
N ARG A 791 -2.42 30.19 -27.72
CA ARG A 791 -1.92 31.40 -27.04
C ARG A 791 -2.81 31.80 -25.87
N GLU A 792 -4.13 31.86 -26.11
CA GLU A 792 -5.13 32.15 -25.07
C GLU A 792 -5.03 31.18 -23.87
N LEU A 793 -4.75 29.90 -24.14
CA LEU A 793 -4.61 28.89 -23.09
C LEU A 793 -3.26 28.98 -22.36
N CYS A 794 -2.18 29.29 -23.08
CA CYS A 794 -0.82 29.35 -22.54
C CYS A 794 -0.57 30.58 -21.65
N ASP A 795 -1.37 31.64 -21.78
CA ASP A 795 -1.23 32.90 -21.04
C ASP A 795 -1.21 32.70 -19.50
N ARG A 796 -1.77 31.57 -19.03
CA ARG A 796 -1.76 31.18 -17.60
C ARG A 796 -0.60 30.27 -17.23
N ASN A 797 -0.40 29.18 -17.98
CA ASN A 797 0.59 28.13 -17.71
C ASN A 797 0.67 27.15 -18.91
N LEU A 798 1.86 26.94 -19.47
CA LEU A 798 2.07 26.04 -20.62
C LEU A 798 1.59 24.60 -20.35
N LEU A 799 1.92 24.05 -19.19
CA LEU A 799 1.48 22.71 -18.82
C LEU A 799 -0.04 22.60 -18.75
N ALA A 800 -0.69 23.54 -18.06
CA ALA A 800 -2.14 23.56 -17.93
C ALA A 800 -2.80 23.69 -19.31
N ALA A 801 -2.23 24.50 -20.19
CA ALA A 801 -2.68 24.65 -21.57
C ALA A 801 -2.57 23.32 -22.34
N MET A 802 -1.45 22.61 -22.24
CA MET A 802 -1.28 21.30 -22.89
C MET A 802 -2.31 20.28 -22.41
N ILE A 803 -2.50 20.17 -21.08
CA ILE A 803 -3.51 19.27 -20.50
C ILE A 803 -4.92 19.68 -20.95
N GLN A 804 -5.25 20.96 -20.97
CA GLN A 804 -6.55 21.44 -21.42
C GLN A 804 -6.77 21.20 -22.92
N VAL A 805 -5.73 21.34 -23.73
CA VAL A 805 -5.81 21.04 -25.15
C VAL A 805 -6.15 19.58 -25.37
N VAL A 806 -5.43 18.68 -24.72
CA VAL A 806 -5.56 17.23 -24.88
C VAL A 806 -6.87 16.70 -24.27
N THR A 807 -7.25 17.18 -23.08
CA THR A 807 -8.39 16.63 -22.32
C THR A 807 -9.70 17.38 -22.52
N GLY A 808 -9.65 18.63 -23.00
CA GLY A 808 -10.80 19.51 -23.14
C GLY A 808 -11.36 20.10 -21.85
N LYS A 809 -10.75 19.81 -20.69
CA LYS A 809 -11.12 20.35 -19.36
C LYS A 809 -10.05 21.32 -18.88
N ARG A 810 -10.40 22.28 -18.01
CA ARG A 810 -9.39 23.09 -17.32
C ARG A 810 -8.51 22.17 -16.46
N PHE A 811 -7.26 22.58 -16.25
CA PHE A 811 -6.28 21.78 -15.53
C PHE A 811 -6.74 21.41 -14.11
N GLU A 812 -7.22 22.40 -13.36
CA GLU A 812 -7.70 22.21 -11.98
C GLU A 812 -8.92 21.27 -11.96
N ASP A 813 -9.91 21.52 -12.81
CA ASP A 813 -11.11 20.68 -12.93
C ASP A 813 -10.75 19.22 -13.29
N LYS A 814 -9.73 19.03 -14.14
CA LYS A 814 -9.24 17.70 -14.54
C LYS A 814 -8.56 16.99 -13.38
N VAL A 815 -7.77 17.70 -12.57
CA VAL A 815 -7.07 17.15 -11.39
C VAL A 815 -8.07 16.79 -10.29
N GLU A 816 -9.00 17.69 -9.96
CA GLU A 816 -10.05 17.43 -8.96
C GLU A 816 -10.95 16.26 -9.40
N SER A 817 -11.41 16.26 -10.65
CA SER A 817 -12.22 15.16 -11.20
C SER A 817 -11.47 13.83 -11.19
N GLU A 818 -10.16 13.82 -11.42
CA GLU A 818 -9.37 12.57 -11.38
C GLU A 818 -9.28 12.02 -9.96
N TYR A 819 -9.05 12.90 -8.98
CA TYR A 819 -8.99 12.52 -7.57
C TYR A 819 -10.33 11.98 -7.06
N HIS A 820 -11.45 12.67 -7.36
CA HIS A 820 -12.77 12.26 -6.89
C HIS A 820 -13.30 10.96 -7.53
N GLN A 821 -12.71 10.53 -8.64
CA GLN A 821 -13.02 9.24 -9.29
C GLN A 821 -12.21 8.06 -8.73
N LEU A 822 -11.30 8.31 -7.79
CA LEU A 822 -10.52 7.25 -7.15
C LEU A 822 -11.35 6.56 -6.06
N ALA A 823 -11.17 5.24 -5.94
CA ALA A 823 -11.65 4.51 -4.78
C ALA A 823 -10.93 4.99 -3.50
N THR A 824 -11.49 4.73 -2.32
CA THR A 824 -10.97 5.23 -1.03
C THR A 824 -9.48 4.92 -0.82
N GLU A 825 -9.04 3.69 -1.04
CA GLU A 825 -7.62 3.30 -0.90
C GLU A 825 -6.72 3.98 -1.93
N GLN A 826 -7.17 4.07 -3.19
CA GLN A 826 -6.45 4.76 -4.25
C GLN A 826 -6.30 6.25 -3.95
N ALA A 827 -7.35 6.89 -3.42
CA ALA A 827 -7.31 8.28 -3.01
C ALA A 827 -6.32 8.49 -1.85
N ALA A 828 -6.27 7.58 -0.87
CA ALA A 828 -5.33 7.66 0.25
C ALA A 828 -3.87 7.53 -0.20
N VAL A 829 -3.57 6.53 -1.06
CA VAL A 829 -2.25 6.36 -1.68
C VAL A 829 -1.86 7.61 -2.47
N TYR A 830 -2.72 8.05 -3.38
CA TYR A 830 -2.43 9.17 -4.26
C TYR A 830 -2.26 10.49 -3.47
N ALA A 831 -3.10 10.74 -2.48
CA ALA A 831 -2.97 11.89 -1.60
C ALA A 831 -1.65 11.89 -0.83
N THR A 832 -1.21 10.73 -0.33
CA THR A 832 0.07 10.59 0.39
C THR A 832 1.24 10.94 -0.52
N VAL A 833 1.28 10.40 -1.75
CA VAL A 833 2.34 10.75 -2.72
C VAL A 833 2.28 12.24 -3.11
N CYS A 834 1.08 12.80 -3.31
CA CYS A 834 0.92 14.23 -3.60
C CYS A 834 1.43 15.13 -2.47
N VAL A 835 1.11 14.81 -1.22
CA VAL A 835 1.63 15.52 -0.04
C VAL A 835 3.14 15.43 0.00
N PHE A 836 3.71 14.26 -0.28
CA PHE A 836 5.16 14.05 -0.28
C PHE A 836 5.88 14.78 -1.41
N GLU A 837 5.29 14.87 -2.60
CA GLU A 837 5.92 15.57 -3.74
C GLU A 837 5.67 17.07 -3.79
N SER A 838 4.63 17.53 -3.10
CA SER A 838 4.26 18.93 -3.15
C SER A 838 5.39 19.83 -2.66
N ALA A 839 5.60 20.92 -3.39
CA ALA A 839 6.48 22.01 -3.02
C ALA A 839 6.05 22.74 -1.75
N ILE A 840 4.77 22.62 -1.39
CA ILE A 840 4.21 23.19 -0.17
C ILE A 840 4.74 22.44 1.05
N VAL A 841 4.97 21.13 0.93
CA VAL A 841 5.22 20.25 2.08
C VAL A 841 6.68 19.82 2.16
N PHE A 842 7.15 18.88 1.31
CA PHE A 842 8.48 18.27 1.44
C PHE A 842 9.45 18.56 0.31
N LYS A 843 8.96 18.96 -0.88
CA LYS A 843 9.79 19.16 -2.06
C LYS A 843 10.60 17.90 -2.49
N LYS A 844 10.28 16.70 -2.00
CA LYS A 844 11.00 15.45 -2.33
C LYS A 844 10.32 14.75 -3.50
N ARG A 845 11.07 14.02 -4.33
CA ARG A 845 10.51 13.28 -5.47
C ARG A 845 10.38 11.80 -5.12
N GLY A 846 9.14 11.32 -5.07
CA GLY A 846 8.79 9.94 -4.83
C GLY A 846 9.04 9.39 -3.43
N ILE A 847 8.40 8.26 -3.15
CA ILE A 847 8.55 7.47 -1.92
C ILE A 847 8.92 6.04 -2.33
N GLU A 848 9.83 5.38 -1.61
CA GLU A 848 10.09 3.94 -1.83
C GLU A 848 8.79 3.15 -1.69
N LEU A 849 8.55 2.19 -2.59
CA LEU A 849 7.29 1.46 -2.63
C LEU A 849 6.93 0.79 -1.28
N GLU A 850 7.92 0.22 -0.59
CA GLU A 850 7.72 -0.40 0.72
C GLU A 850 7.34 0.62 1.80
N ASP A 851 7.98 1.79 1.78
CA ASP A 851 7.71 2.86 2.74
C ASP A 851 6.32 3.43 2.50
N LEU A 852 5.93 3.67 1.24
CA LEU A 852 4.58 4.13 0.89
C LEU A 852 3.51 3.16 1.40
N LEU A 853 3.73 1.86 1.20
CA LEU A 853 2.81 0.83 1.67
C LEU A 853 2.68 0.85 3.19
N GLN A 854 3.80 0.98 3.92
CA GLN A 854 3.78 1.09 5.38
C GLN A 854 3.12 2.37 5.89
N ILE A 855 3.35 3.51 5.23
CA ILE A 855 2.76 4.81 5.58
C ILE A 855 1.24 4.76 5.42
N VAL A 856 0.75 4.32 4.25
CA VAL A 856 -0.69 4.34 3.95
C VAL A 856 -1.47 3.34 4.82
N SER A 857 -0.83 2.27 5.27
CA SER A 857 -1.42 1.32 6.24
C SER A 857 -1.60 1.88 7.66
N GLY A 858 -1.04 3.05 7.98
CA GLY A 858 -1.29 3.73 9.25
C GLY A 858 -0.86 2.91 10.47
N ARG A 859 -1.80 2.43 11.28
CA ARG A 859 -1.50 1.56 12.44
C ARG A 859 -1.60 0.06 12.13
N SER A 860 -2.21 -0.30 11.01
CA SER A 860 -2.39 -1.69 10.59
C SER A 860 -1.15 -2.23 9.87
N ALA A 861 -1.12 -3.56 9.68
CA ALA A 861 -0.16 -4.18 8.78
C ALA A 861 -0.32 -3.68 7.33
N PRO A 862 0.75 -3.71 6.52
CA PRO A 862 0.67 -3.67 5.07
C PRO A 862 -0.33 -4.70 4.52
N GLU A 863 -1.28 -4.28 3.69
CA GLU A 863 -2.32 -5.15 3.12
C GLU A 863 -2.24 -5.26 1.58
N PRO A 864 -2.62 -6.40 0.98
CA PRO A 864 -2.69 -6.57 -0.47
C PRO A 864 -3.60 -5.57 -1.18
N SER A 865 -4.67 -5.09 -0.53
CA SER A 865 -5.59 -4.12 -1.14
C SER A 865 -4.87 -2.80 -1.48
N VAL A 866 -4.04 -2.31 -0.56
CA VAL A 866 -3.21 -1.10 -0.76
C VAL A 866 -2.17 -1.31 -1.85
N SER A 867 -1.49 -2.47 -1.91
CA SER A 867 -0.57 -2.81 -3.00
C SER A 867 -1.28 -2.77 -4.36
N ARG A 868 -2.47 -3.38 -4.46
CA ARG A 868 -3.30 -3.33 -5.68
C ARG A 868 -3.77 -1.92 -6.01
N ALA A 869 -4.08 -1.09 -5.00
CA ALA A 869 -4.40 0.31 -5.21
C ALA A 869 -3.22 1.07 -5.83
N ILE A 870 -1.98 0.84 -5.36
CA ILE A 870 -0.76 1.41 -5.95
C ILE A 870 -0.60 0.94 -7.41
N ASN A 871 -0.67 -0.37 -7.67
CA ASN A 871 -0.52 -0.93 -9.03
C ASN A 871 -1.56 -0.35 -9.99
N ARG A 872 -2.84 -0.28 -9.59
CA ARG A 872 -3.89 0.34 -10.41
C ARG A 872 -3.64 1.82 -10.70
N LEU A 873 -3.06 2.57 -9.76
CA LEU A 873 -2.71 3.98 -10.00
C LEU A 873 -1.54 4.12 -10.99
N VAL A 874 -0.58 3.19 -10.94
CA VAL A 874 0.53 3.11 -11.90
C VAL A 874 0.03 2.72 -13.29
N ASP A 875 -0.84 1.70 -13.38
CA ASP A 875 -1.44 1.24 -14.64
C ASP A 875 -2.29 2.32 -15.30
N ARG A 876 -3.04 3.09 -14.49
CA ARG A 876 -3.81 4.26 -14.93
C ARG A 876 -2.95 5.49 -15.23
N ARG A 877 -1.62 5.42 -15.06
CA ARG A 877 -0.68 6.53 -15.27
C ARG A 877 -0.97 7.78 -14.43
N ILE A 878 -1.59 7.58 -13.27
CA ILE A 878 -1.79 8.64 -12.26
C ILE A 878 -0.52 8.78 -11.43
N LEU A 879 0.02 7.63 -11.02
CA LEU A 879 1.36 7.50 -10.45
C LEU A 879 2.31 6.88 -11.48
N THR A 880 3.60 7.04 -11.24
CA THR A 880 4.68 6.45 -12.03
C THR A 880 5.64 5.72 -11.11
N LEU A 881 6.11 4.54 -11.51
CA LEU A 881 7.15 3.81 -10.80
C LEU A 881 8.49 4.09 -11.47
N ALA A 882 9.40 4.72 -10.74
CA ALA A 882 10.73 5.03 -11.22
C ALA A 882 11.65 3.79 -11.19
N PRO A 883 12.74 3.76 -11.98
CA PRO A 883 13.66 2.62 -12.03
C PRO A 883 14.31 2.29 -10.68
N ASP A 884 14.45 3.29 -9.79
CA ASP A 884 14.98 3.18 -8.44
C ASP A 884 13.97 2.55 -7.44
N GLY A 885 12.76 2.22 -7.88
CA GLY A 885 11.71 1.64 -7.03
C GLY A 885 10.85 2.67 -6.30
N THR A 886 11.04 3.97 -6.57
CA THR A 886 10.22 5.02 -5.97
C THR A 886 8.92 5.25 -6.75
N VAL A 887 7.81 5.41 -6.03
CA VAL A 887 6.51 5.76 -6.58
C VAL A 887 6.36 7.28 -6.57
N ARG A 888 6.06 7.85 -7.73
CA ARG A 888 6.04 9.29 -7.98
C ARG A 888 4.72 9.75 -8.56
N CYS A 889 4.34 10.99 -8.32
CA CYS A 889 3.28 11.61 -9.11
C CYS A 889 3.75 11.73 -10.57
N ARG A 890 2.83 11.64 -11.54
CA ARG A 890 3.22 11.87 -12.95
C ARG A 890 3.84 13.26 -13.16
N GLN A 891 3.50 14.22 -12.29
CA GLN A 891 4.06 15.56 -12.29
C GLN A 891 3.82 16.29 -10.96
N ARG A 892 4.83 17.03 -10.50
CA ARG A 892 4.80 17.83 -9.27
C ARG A 892 3.73 18.92 -9.24
N THR A 893 3.47 19.61 -10.36
CA THR A 893 2.41 20.65 -10.41
C THR A 893 1.05 20.07 -10.10
N ILE A 894 0.78 18.82 -10.49
CA ILE A 894 -0.46 18.12 -10.17
C ILE A 894 -0.53 17.84 -8.67
N ALA A 895 0.57 17.39 -8.05
CA ALA A 895 0.65 17.22 -6.60
C ALA A 895 0.37 18.53 -5.83
N ASP A 896 0.96 19.65 -6.28
CA ASP A 896 0.71 20.98 -5.73
C ASP A 896 -0.78 21.36 -5.84
N THR A 897 -1.41 21.11 -6.99
CA THR A 897 -2.85 21.37 -7.19
C THR A 897 -3.73 20.47 -6.32
N VAL A 898 -3.44 19.17 -6.19
CA VAL A 898 -4.20 18.27 -5.31
C VAL A 898 -4.13 18.76 -3.86
N VAL A 899 -2.95 19.13 -3.36
CA VAL A 899 -2.81 19.65 -1.99
C VAL A 899 -3.63 20.93 -1.81
N GLU A 900 -3.50 21.89 -2.74
CA GLU A 900 -4.13 23.21 -2.60
C GLU A 900 -5.64 23.19 -2.80
N THR A 901 -6.13 22.50 -3.84
CA THR A 901 -7.54 22.59 -4.26
C THR A 901 -8.42 21.46 -3.72
N VAL A 902 -7.82 20.32 -3.32
CA VAL A 902 -8.55 19.17 -2.76
C VAL A 902 -8.26 19.00 -1.27
N LEU A 903 -7.00 18.75 -0.88
CA LEU A 903 -6.69 18.31 0.49
C LEU A 903 -6.84 19.43 1.53
N LYS A 904 -6.46 20.67 1.22
CA LYS A 904 -6.69 21.81 2.14
C LYS A 904 -8.18 22.12 2.36
N LYS A 905 -9.08 21.67 1.47
CA LYS A 905 -10.54 21.77 1.66
C LYS A 905 -11.10 20.60 2.51
N ASP A 906 -10.33 19.53 2.70
CA ASP A 906 -10.65 18.39 3.56
C ASP A 906 -9.56 18.23 4.65
N PRO A 907 -9.54 19.12 5.67
CA PRO A 907 -8.50 19.14 6.70
C PRO A 907 -8.49 17.86 7.56
N THR A 908 -9.58 17.10 7.61
CA THR A 908 -9.64 15.82 8.33
C THR A 908 -8.80 14.77 7.62
N ARG A 909 -9.00 14.59 6.31
CA ARG A 909 -8.19 13.67 5.52
C ARG A 909 -6.73 14.09 5.47
N LEU A 910 -6.45 15.38 5.31
CA LEU A 910 -5.08 15.90 5.33
C LEU A 910 -4.39 15.62 6.68
N ALA A 911 -5.10 15.80 7.80
CA ALA A 911 -4.55 15.49 9.12
C ALA A 911 -4.15 14.01 9.26
N VAL A 912 -4.97 13.07 8.79
CA VAL A 912 -4.66 11.63 8.83
C VAL A 912 -3.40 11.31 8.01
N ILE A 913 -3.24 11.92 6.83
CA ILE A 913 -2.06 11.70 5.99
C ILE A 913 -0.79 12.22 6.70
N ILE A 914 -0.88 13.39 7.33
CA ILE A 914 0.24 13.97 8.09
C ILE A 914 0.56 13.14 9.34
N GLU A 915 -0.46 12.61 10.05
CA GLU A 915 -0.28 11.68 11.16
C GLU A 915 0.51 10.45 10.71
N PHE A 916 0.08 9.80 9.61
CA PHE A 916 0.71 8.56 9.13
C PHE A 916 2.16 8.79 8.70
N LEU A 917 2.42 9.90 7.99
CA LEU A 917 3.78 10.30 7.65
C LEU A 917 4.63 10.57 8.90
N LEU A 918 4.14 11.39 9.83
CA LEU A 918 4.90 11.76 11.04
C LEU A 918 5.19 10.54 11.89
N ARG A 919 4.21 9.65 12.09
CA ARG A 919 4.39 8.41 12.84
C ARG A 919 5.45 7.52 12.19
N PHE A 920 5.36 7.28 10.88
CA PHE A 920 6.35 6.48 10.17
C PHE A 920 7.77 7.05 10.34
N TYR A 921 7.99 8.33 10.03
CA TYR A 921 9.33 8.89 10.14
C TYR A 921 9.83 9.03 11.58
N ALA A 922 8.95 9.22 12.57
CA ALA A 922 9.31 9.19 13.98
C ALA A 922 9.79 7.79 14.40
N GLN A 923 9.09 6.73 14.00
CA GLN A 923 9.47 5.34 14.30
C GLN A 923 10.90 5.02 13.84
N TYR A 924 11.24 5.47 12.63
CA TYR A 924 12.52 5.16 11.99
C TYR A 924 13.66 6.14 12.34
N ALA A 925 13.37 7.40 12.71
CA ALA A 925 14.40 8.43 12.84
C ALA A 925 14.47 9.16 14.19
N ALA A 926 13.66 8.78 15.19
CA ALA A 926 13.68 9.42 16.52
C ALA A 926 15.07 9.46 17.17
N ASP A 927 15.83 8.37 17.04
CA ASP A 927 17.17 8.15 17.62
C ASP A 927 18.32 8.67 16.73
N ILE A 928 18.03 9.05 15.48
CA ILE A 928 19.06 9.52 14.55
C ILE A 928 19.43 10.97 14.87
N ARG A 929 20.63 11.20 15.40
CA ARG A 929 21.14 12.55 15.71
C ARG A 929 21.71 13.31 14.50
N ASP A 930 22.05 12.58 13.42
CA ASP A 930 22.57 13.18 12.20
C ASP A 930 21.46 13.91 11.43
N ASN A 931 21.57 15.23 11.31
CA ASN A 931 20.61 16.05 10.58
C ASN A 931 20.75 15.94 9.06
N ASP A 932 21.80 15.31 8.54
CA ASP A 932 21.95 15.03 7.11
C ASP A 932 21.21 13.75 6.67
N ASP A 933 20.82 12.89 7.63
CA ASP A 933 20.07 11.67 7.36
C ASP A 933 18.72 12.00 6.66
N PRO A 934 18.37 11.31 5.56
CA PRO A 934 17.16 11.60 4.81
C PRO A 934 15.87 11.44 5.62
N TYR A 935 15.76 10.43 6.48
CA TYR A 935 14.56 10.21 7.29
C TYR A 935 14.47 11.24 8.42
N ARG A 936 15.60 11.59 9.05
CA ARG A 936 15.66 12.63 10.08
C ARG A 936 15.24 13.99 9.54
N ARG A 937 15.68 14.38 8.34
CA ARG A 937 15.25 15.64 7.69
C ARG A 937 13.74 15.69 7.45
N ILE A 938 13.17 14.57 7.01
CA ILE A 938 11.73 14.45 6.77
C ILE A 938 10.96 14.54 8.10
N LEU A 939 11.43 13.88 9.15
CA LEU A 939 10.86 13.98 10.50
C LEU A 939 10.85 15.44 11.00
N ILE A 940 12.00 16.13 10.94
CA ILE A 940 12.11 17.55 11.33
C ILE A 940 11.11 18.41 10.54
N ARG A 941 11.01 18.19 9.22
CA ARG A 941 10.07 18.92 8.38
C ARG A 941 8.61 18.66 8.76
N LEU A 942 8.25 17.42 9.10
CA LEU A 942 6.93 17.04 9.58
C LEU A 942 6.59 17.59 10.96
N LEU A 943 7.59 17.82 11.81
CA LEU A 943 7.38 18.44 13.11
C LEU A 943 7.17 19.95 13.01
N SER A 944 7.56 20.59 11.91
CA SER A 944 7.53 22.04 11.74
C SER A 944 6.15 22.66 12.01
N HIS A 945 6.03 23.54 13.01
CA HIS A 945 4.78 24.24 13.32
C HIS A 945 4.28 25.08 12.14
N SER A 946 5.21 25.74 11.44
CA SER A 946 4.92 26.54 10.25
C SER A 946 4.32 25.70 9.10
N LEU A 947 4.69 24.42 9.00
CA LEU A 947 4.07 23.50 8.06
C LEU A 947 2.60 23.26 8.45
N MET A 948 2.33 22.95 9.72
CA MET A 948 0.97 22.74 10.23
C MET A 948 0.06 23.95 9.98
N VAL A 949 0.60 25.16 10.17
CA VAL A 949 -0.11 26.42 9.87
C VAL A 949 -0.35 26.58 8.37
N SER A 950 0.66 26.34 7.54
CA SER A 950 0.54 26.46 6.06
C SER A 950 -0.47 25.47 5.45
N LEU A 951 -0.65 24.31 6.10
CA LEU A 951 -1.62 23.28 5.73
C LEU A 951 -3.04 23.60 6.23
N ARG A 952 -3.23 24.69 6.98
CA ARG A 952 -4.51 25.12 7.55
C ARG A 952 -5.14 24.08 8.48
N LEU A 953 -4.31 23.29 9.18
CA LEU A 953 -4.79 22.31 10.15
C LEU A 953 -5.29 23.00 11.43
N ARG A 954 -6.40 22.49 11.97
CA ARG A 954 -7.02 23.03 13.19
C ARG A 954 -6.19 22.64 14.43
N PRO A 955 -6.20 23.45 15.51
CA PRO A 955 -5.41 23.16 16.71
C PRO A 955 -5.65 21.77 17.30
N ALA A 956 -6.91 21.31 17.40
CA ALA A 956 -7.23 19.98 17.90
C ALA A 956 -6.56 18.86 17.08
N GLN A 957 -6.52 19.00 15.76
CA GLN A 957 -5.91 18.03 14.85
C GLN A 957 -4.39 18.02 15.00
N VAL A 958 -3.77 19.19 15.14
CA VAL A 958 -2.30 19.29 15.35
C VAL A 958 -1.89 18.69 16.69
N ARG A 959 -2.65 18.96 17.75
CA ARG A 959 -2.43 18.35 19.07
C ARG A 959 -2.54 16.82 19.02
N GLU A 960 -3.52 16.28 18.29
CA GLU A 960 -3.69 14.84 18.08
C GLU A 960 -2.57 14.23 17.25
N ILE A 961 -2.15 14.87 16.15
CA ILE A 961 -1.00 14.43 15.35
C ILE A 961 0.26 14.33 16.24
N TYR A 962 0.55 15.36 17.04
CA TYR A 962 1.71 15.33 17.92
C TYR A 962 1.60 14.31 19.05
N SER A 963 0.39 14.01 19.55
CA SER A 963 0.22 13.01 20.60
C SER A 963 0.54 11.60 20.10
N THR A 964 0.33 11.32 18.81
CA THR A 964 0.59 9.99 18.22
C THR A 964 2.06 9.56 18.20
N VAL A 965 2.98 10.54 18.32
CA VAL A 965 4.43 10.32 18.34
C VAL A 965 5.07 10.70 19.67
N HIS A 966 4.26 11.03 20.69
CA HIS A 966 4.75 11.44 22.00
C HIS A 966 5.67 10.40 22.64
N GLU A 967 5.27 9.13 22.67
CA GLU A 967 6.09 8.04 23.23
C GLU A 967 7.49 7.94 22.59
N LEU A 968 7.60 8.27 21.30
CA LEU A 968 8.86 8.18 20.55
C LEU A 968 9.74 9.42 20.70
N LEU A 969 9.14 10.59 20.97
CA LEU A 969 9.79 11.89 20.86
C LEU A 969 9.73 12.71 22.16
N GLN A 970 9.22 12.15 23.26
CA GLN A 970 9.08 12.86 24.55
C GLN A 970 10.41 13.36 25.12
N ASP A 971 11.55 12.74 24.77
CA ASP A 971 12.87 13.19 25.21
C ASP A 971 13.57 14.10 24.17
N ASN A 972 12.90 14.39 23.05
CA ASN A 972 13.44 15.19 21.96
C ASN A 972 13.05 16.67 22.13
N PHE A 973 14.03 17.54 22.38
CA PHE A 973 13.78 18.97 22.57
C PHE A 973 13.12 19.62 21.35
N HIS A 974 13.42 19.17 20.14
CA HIS A 974 12.88 19.75 18.90
C HIS A 974 11.38 19.46 18.74
N TYR A 975 10.92 18.28 19.18
CA TYR A 975 9.51 17.95 19.24
C TYR A 975 8.74 18.94 20.15
N TRP A 976 9.25 19.17 21.35
CA TRP A 976 8.63 20.12 22.28
C TRP A 976 8.73 21.57 21.83
N LEU A 977 9.86 21.97 21.23
CA LEU A 977 10.03 23.28 20.61
C LEU A 977 8.92 23.55 19.60
N GLN A 978 8.71 22.64 18.65
CA GLN A 978 7.69 22.83 17.61
C GLN A 978 6.27 22.83 18.16
N ARG A 979 5.99 22.04 19.21
CA ARG A 979 4.70 22.13 19.93
C ARG A 979 4.52 23.48 20.62
N GLY A 980 5.56 23.98 21.27
CA GLY A 980 5.57 25.27 21.95
C GLY A 980 5.39 26.44 20.99
N GLU A 981 6.13 26.46 19.88
CA GLU A 981 6.01 27.49 18.84
C GLU A 981 4.62 27.51 18.20
N TYR A 982 4.03 26.33 17.94
CA TYR A 982 2.66 26.26 17.42
C TYR A 982 1.65 26.92 18.36
N GLU A 983 1.68 26.58 19.65
CA GLU A 983 0.74 27.13 20.63
C GLU A 983 0.99 28.63 20.88
N LEU A 984 2.25 29.07 20.85
CA LEU A 984 2.62 30.49 20.91
C LEU A 984 2.03 31.27 19.74
N GLU A 985 2.10 30.75 18.52
CA GLU A 985 1.51 31.37 17.33
C GLU A 985 -0.02 31.41 17.41
N ARG A 986 -0.65 30.37 17.97
CA ARG A 986 -2.10 30.33 18.21
C ARG A 986 -2.56 31.20 19.38
N GLY A 987 -1.65 31.64 20.25
CA GLY A 987 -1.93 32.51 21.39
C GLY A 987 -2.30 31.77 22.69
N ASP A 988 -2.11 30.45 22.75
CA ASP A 988 -2.34 29.66 23.96
C ASP A 988 -1.07 29.66 24.83
N LEU A 989 -0.84 30.79 25.50
CA LEU A 989 0.45 31.09 26.16
C LEU A 989 0.80 30.13 27.30
N GLY A 990 -0.20 29.60 28.01
CA GLY A 990 0.02 28.65 29.11
C GLY A 990 0.52 27.30 28.61
N ILE A 991 -0.10 26.76 27.55
CA ILE A 991 0.35 25.50 26.94
C ILE A 991 1.71 25.69 26.26
N ALA A 992 1.90 26.84 25.58
CA ALA A 992 3.17 27.17 24.92
C ALA A 992 4.34 27.19 25.91
N GLU A 993 4.19 27.87 27.05
CA GLU A 993 5.22 27.94 28.09
C GLU A 993 5.57 26.55 28.63
N ASN A 994 4.56 25.74 28.99
CA ASN A 994 4.79 24.39 29.49
C ASN A 994 5.57 23.51 28.49
N HIS A 995 5.23 23.56 27.21
CA HIS A 995 5.98 22.83 26.18
C HIS A 995 7.42 23.36 26.02
N LEU A 996 7.63 24.69 26.06
CA LEU A 996 8.97 25.27 25.90
C LEU A 996 9.86 25.03 27.13
N GLU A 997 9.31 25.02 28.33
CA GLU A 997 10.02 24.60 29.55
C GLU A 997 10.39 23.11 29.49
N THR A 998 9.48 22.27 28.96
CA THR A 998 9.78 20.85 28.71
C THR A 998 10.90 20.70 27.67
N ALA A 999 10.88 21.50 26.59
CA ALA A 999 11.94 21.51 25.58
C ALA A 999 13.30 21.88 26.20
N GLN A 1000 13.33 22.88 27.10
CA GLN A 1000 14.54 23.29 27.82
C GLN A 1000 15.07 22.18 28.74
N GLY A 1001 14.17 21.40 29.36
CA GLY A 1001 14.52 20.28 30.24
C GLY A 1001 15.03 19.02 29.52
N CYS A 1002 14.83 18.91 28.20
CA CYS A 1002 15.33 17.78 27.40
C CYS A 1002 16.85 17.87 27.14
N GLU A 1003 17.48 16.74 26.80
CA GLU A 1003 18.91 16.68 26.45
C GLU A 1003 19.24 17.68 25.33
N GLY A 1004 20.21 18.57 25.56
CA GLY A 1004 20.66 19.59 24.60
C GLY A 1004 19.76 20.85 24.52
N GLY A 1005 18.52 20.79 25.01
CA GLY A 1005 17.54 21.88 24.90
C GLY A 1005 17.93 23.15 25.68
N ALA A 1006 18.52 23.01 26.87
CA ALA A 1006 18.94 24.13 27.70
C ALA A 1006 20.01 25.03 27.05
N THR A 1007 20.75 24.51 26.08
CA THR A 1007 21.81 25.23 25.34
C THR A 1007 21.42 25.53 23.89
N ASP A 1008 20.29 25.01 23.42
CA ASP A 1008 19.85 25.21 22.05
C ASP A 1008 19.28 26.61 21.84
N HIS A 1009 19.85 27.34 20.89
CA HIS A 1009 19.49 28.74 20.66
C HIS A 1009 18.06 28.93 20.11
N PHE A 1010 17.47 27.93 19.44
CA PHE A 1010 16.06 28.02 19.01
C PHE A 1010 15.13 27.89 20.22
N VAL A 1011 15.39 26.92 21.10
CA VAL A 1011 14.65 26.74 22.36
C VAL A 1011 14.72 27.99 23.23
N LEU A 1012 15.93 28.49 23.47
CA LEU A 1012 16.14 29.70 24.29
C LEU A 1012 15.43 30.93 23.69
N THR A 1013 15.40 31.05 22.37
CA THR A 1013 14.73 32.15 21.68
C THR A 1013 13.21 32.07 21.84
N ALA A 1014 12.60 30.91 21.58
CA ALA A 1014 11.16 30.71 21.69
C ALA A 1014 10.68 30.84 23.16
N TRP A 1015 11.44 30.27 24.11
CA TRP A 1015 11.20 30.39 25.54
C TRP A 1015 11.30 31.85 26.03
N SER A 1016 12.24 32.62 25.50
CA SER A 1016 12.34 34.05 25.83
C SER A 1016 11.18 34.85 25.23
N ALA A 1017 10.75 34.51 24.01
CA ALA A 1017 9.63 35.15 23.34
C ALA A 1017 8.31 34.97 24.11
N ILE A 1018 8.05 33.78 24.66
CA ILE A 1018 6.82 33.53 25.46
C ILE A 1018 6.85 34.33 26.78
N ARG A 1019 7.99 34.40 27.48
CA ARG A 1019 8.12 35.17 28.73
C ARG A 1019 7.89 36.66 28.53
N LEU A 1020 8.49 37.24 27.49
CA LEU A 1020 8.23 38.63 27.11
C LEU A 1020 6.74 38.86 26.83
N ARG A 1021 6.12 37.99 26.03
CA ARG A 1021 4.70 38.13 25.66
C ARG A 1021 3.75 38.01 26.85
N ARG A 1022 3.97 37.05 27.76
CA ARG A 1022 3.15 36.90 28.98
C ARG A 1022 3.22 38.13 29.87
N SER A 1023 4.42 38.68 30.05
CA SER A 1023 4.57 39.93 30.81
C SER A 1023 3.95 41.12 30.09
N THR A 1024 3.94 41.17 28.75
CA THR A 1024 3.22 42.21 27.98
C THR A 1024 1.71 42.12 28.19
N GLU A 1025 1.13 40.91 28.25
CA GLU A 1025 -0.31 40.70 28.49
C GLU A 1025 -0.72 40.94 29.95
N SER A 1026 0.22 40.82 30.89
CA SER A 1026 0.01 41.04 32.33
C SER A 1026 1.09 41.96 32.92
N PRO A 1027 1.14 43.25 32.53
CA PRO A 1027 2.25 44.15 32.83
C PRO A 1027 2.38 44.49 34.32
N VAL A 1028 1.33 44.28 35.11
CA VAL A 1028 1.30 44.55 36.56
C VAL A 1028 1.86 43.39 37.40
N ASP A 1029 2.03 42.19 36.85
CA ASP A 1029 2.56 41.03 37.57
C ASP A 1029 4.09 41.12 37.71
N GLY A 1030 4.58 41.28 38.95
CA GLY A 1030 6.01 41.39 39.24
C GLY A 1030 6.81 40.13 38.89
N GLY A 1031 6.25 38.94 39.10
CA GLY A 1031 6.95 37.68 38.81
C GLY A 1031 7.12 37.46 37.31
N LEU A 1032 6.11 37.83 36.50
CA LEU A 1032 6.22 37.77 35.04
C LEU A 1032 7.21 38.82 34.50
N ARG A 1033 7.26 40.02 35.10
CA ARG A 1033 8.26 41.03 34.74
C ARG A 1033 9.68 40.57 35.01
N ASP A 1034 9.94 39.95 36.17
CA ASP A 1034 11.28 39.44 36.51
C ASP A 1034 11.75 38.35 35.53
N ARG A 1035 10.84 37.44 35.15
CA ARG A 1035 11.11 36.41 34.13
C ARG A 1035 11.35 37.00 32.74
N ALA A 1036 10.65 38.07 32.37
CA ALA A 1036 10.85 38.78 31.11
C ALA A 1036 12.20 39.50 31.08
N TRP A 1037 12.64 40.06 32.21
CA TRP A 1037 13.97 40.64 32.34
C TRP A 1037 15.08 39.59 32.16
N GLU A 1038 14.93 38.41 32.76
CA GLU A 1038 15.82 37.27 32.55
C GLU A 1038 15.88 36.87 31.05
N ALA A 1039 14.71 36.82 30.39
CA ALA A 1039 14.60 36.48 28.98
C ALA A 1039 15.37 37.46 28.06
N ILE A 1040 15.40 38.76 28.36
CA ILE A 1040 16.25 39.73 27.62
C ILE A 1040 17.73 39.36 27.76
N GLY A 1041 18.19 39.01 28.97
CA GLY A 1041 19.57 38.59 29.19
C GLY A 1041 19.94 37.31 28.43
N VAL A 1042 19.03 36.35 28.37
CA VAL A 1042 19.22 35.11 27.59
C VAL A 1042 19.30 35.40 26.09
N LEU A 1043 18.43 36.24 25.54
CA LEU A 1043 18.46 36.63 24.11
C LEU A 1043 19.74 37.39 23.74
N GLU A 1044 20.25 38.25 24.62
CA GLU A 1044 21.53 38.93 24.42
C GLU A 1044 22.71 37.96 24.38
N ASP A 1045 22.73 36.95 25.25
CA ASP A 1045 23.78 35.94 25.25
C ASP A 1045 23.72 35.06 23.99
N VAL A 1046 22.52 34.66 23.56
CA VAL A 1046 22.32 33.93 22.29
C VAL A 1046 22.81 34.75 21.10
N THR A 1047 22.36 36.00 20.97
CA THR A 1047 22.73 36.89 19.85
C THR A 1047 24.23 37.17 19.82
N ARG A 1048 24.88 37.27 20.99
CA ARG A 1048 26.33 37.43 21.11
C ARG A 1048 27.11 36.19 20.70
N ARG A 1049 26.67 35.00 21.10
CA ARG A 1049 27.37 33.73 20.82
C ARG A 1049 27.20 33.26 19.38
N HIS A 1050 26.00 33.41 18.83
CA HIS A 1050 25.64 32.83 17.53
C HIS A 1050 25.66 33.86 16.38
N GLY A 1051 25.56 35.16 16.67
CA GLY A 1051 25.63 36.23 15.68
C GLY A 1051 24.71 35.97 14.48
N GLY A 1052 25.26 36.05 13.26
CA GLY A 1052 24.50 35.88 12.02
C GLY A 1052 23.83 34.50 11.84
N ALA A 1053 24.17 33.51 12.67
CA ALA A 1053 23.51 32.21 12.67
C ALA A 1053 22.15 32.20 13.42
N SER A 1054 21.84 33.23 14.22
CA SER A 1054 20.59 33.33 14.99
C SER A 1054 19.77 34.60 14.68
N PRO A 1055 19.45 34.90 13.41
CA PRO A 1055 18.76 36.14 13.02
C PRO A 1055 17.39 36.29 13.68
N HIS A 1056 16.70 35.18 13.93
CA HIS A 1056 15.41 35.19 14.61
C HIS A 1056 15.50 35.73 16.05
N SER A 1057 16.57 35.44 16.78
CA SER A 1057 16.78 35.94 18.15
C SER A 1057 16.92 37.47 18.17
N PHE A 1058 17.59 38.04 17.17
CA PHE A 1058 17.67 39.49 16.98
C PHE A 1058 16.28 40.09 16.67
N SER A 1059 15.49 39.42 15.83
CA SER A 1059 14.12 39.84 15.52
C SER A 1059 13.21 39.81 16.75
N VAL A 1060 13.31 38.76 17.57
CA VAL A 1060 12.51 38.59 18.79
C VAL A 1060 12.83 39.67 19.81
N ILE A 1061 14.10 39.90 20.14
CA ILE A 1061 14.47 40.94 21.12
C ILE A 1061 14.09 42.35 20.63
N ALA A 1062 14.31 42.65 19.35
CA ALA A 1062 13.97 43.94 18.77
C ALA A 1062 12.47 44.21 18.81
N ARG A 1063 11.65 43.22 18.42
CA ARG A 1063 10.19 43.37 18.39
C ARG A 1063 9.56 43.19 19.77
N ARG A 1064 9.70 42.00 20.35
CA ARG A 1064 9.03 41.62 21.61
C ARG A 1064 9.60 42.36 22.81
N GLY A 1065 10.91 42.64 22.81
CA GLY A 1065 11.51 43.47 23.85
C GLY A 1065 10.95 44.90 23.83
N THR A 1066 10.80 45.50 22.64
CA THR A 1066 10.18 46.83 22.52
C THR A 1066 8.72 46.84 22.96
N GLU A 1067 7.93 45.88 22.47
CA GLU A 1067 6.51 45.72 22.84
C GLU A 1067 6.36 45.53 24.37
N TRP A 1068 7.26 44.79 25.01
CA TRP A 1068 7.27 44.57 26.45
C TRP A 1068 7.62 45.82 27.26
N VAL A 1069 8.69 46.54 26.89
CA VAL A 1069 9.08 47.80 27.57
C VAL A 1069 7.96 48.83 27.47
N GLU A 1070 7.35 48.97 26.29
CA GLU A 1070 6.22 49.89 26.08
C GLU A 1070 5.01 49.53 26.96
N ALA A 1071 4.67 48.25 27.08
CA ALA A 1071 3.56 47.81 27.92
C ALA A 1071 3.84 47.92 29.43
N CYS A 1072 5.10 47.76 29.85
CA CYS A 1072 5.50 47.77 31.25
C CYS A 1072 6.04 49.12 31.74
N GLU A 1073 6.11 50.15 30.90
CA GLU A 1073 6.74 51.44 31.21
C GLU A 1073 6.27 52.04 32.54
N VAL A 1074 4.98 52.00 32.83
CA VAL A 1074 4.39 52.54 34.08
C VAL A 1074 4.78 51.72 35.32
N SER A 1075 5.14 50.45 35.13
CA SER A 1075 5.50 49.51 36.20
C SER A 1075 7.02 49.35 36.38
N LEU A 1076 7.82 49.94 35.50
CA LEU A 1076 9.29 49.91 35.54
C LEU A 1076 9.82 51.26 36.05
N SER A 1077 10.95 51.26 36.74
CA SER A 1077 11.63 52.52 37.06
C SER A 1077 12.25 53.14 35.80
N ALA A 1078 12.37 54.48 35.77
CA ALA A 1078 12.97 55.18 34.63
C ALA A 1078 14.37 54.66 34.27
N GLY A 1079 15.19 54.29 35.27
CA GLY A 1079 16.50 53.69 35.05
C GLY A 1079 16.44 52.28 34.42
N GLN A 1080 15.46 51.47 34.79
CA GLN A 1080 15.25 50.13 34.20
C GLN A 1080 14.77 50.21 32.74
N VAL A 1081 13.88 51.18 32.44
CA VAL A 1081 13.43 51.45 31.07
C VAL A 1081 14.60 51.88 30.21
N GLU A 1082 15.40 52.85 30.69
CA GLU A 1082 16.57 53.34 29.95
C GLU A 1082 17.61 52.24 29.70
N ASP A 1083 17.99 51.47 30.73
CA ASP A 1083 18.96 50.37 30.59
C ASP A 1083 18.50 49.35 29.55
N THR A 1084 17.23 48.94 29.62
CA THR A 1084 16.68 47.93 28.70
C THR A 1084 16.60 48.44 27.26
N LEU A 1085 16.16 49.69 27.05
CA LEU A 1085 16.09 50.27 25.71
C LEU A 1085 17.49 50.36 25.08
N ARG A 1086 18.50 50.77 25.85
CA ARG A 1086 19.91 50.83 25.38
C ARG A 1086 20.43 49.44 25.02
N ARG A 1087 20.11 48.43 25.84
CA ARG A 1087 20.44 47.01 25.61
C ARG A 1087 19.83 46.50 24.30
N ILE A 1088 18.52 46.71 24.09
CA ILE A 1088 17.84 46.29 22.85
C ILE A 1088 18.42 47.04 21.63
N LEU A 1089 18.67 48.35 21.73
CA LEU A 1089 19.28 49.14 20.65
C LEU A 1089 20.67 48.63 20.26
N ALA A 1090 21.50 48.27 21.24
CA ALA A 1090 22.82 47.68 20.99
C ALA A 1090 22.71 46.35 20.23
N VAL A 1091 21.72 45.52 20.56
CA VAL A 1091 21.46 44.26 19.83
C VAL A 1091 20.94 44.52 18.42
N VAL A 1092 20.06 45.51 18.21
CA VAL A 1092 19.61 45.92 16.88
C VAL A 1092 20.78 46.39 16.02
N GLU A 1093 21.70 47.18 16.57
CA GLU A 1093 22.89 47.64 15.85
C GLU A 1093 23.84 46.48 15.51
N ALA A 1094 24.08 45.58 16.46
CA ALA A 1094 24.87 44.36 16.22
C ALA A 1094 24.21 43.49 15.14
N GLY A 1095 22.88 43.32 15.19
CA GLY A 1095 22.11 42.58 14.19
C GLY A 1095 22.24 43.19 12.80
N ARG A 1096 22.25 44.51 12.65
CA ARG A 1096 22.47 45.16 11.33
C ARG A 1096 23.83 44.81 10.73
N ARG A 1097 24.83 44.50 11.57
CA ARG A 1097 26.17 44.06 11.14
C ARG A 1097 26.21 42.57 10.84
N PHE A 1098 25.69 41.74 11.75
CA PHE A 1098 25.77 40.27 11.66
C PHE A 1098 24.74 39.63 10.73
N CYS A 1099 23.55 40.21 10.65
CA CYS A 1099 22.40 39.73 9.89
C CYS A 1099 22.10 40.62 8.68
N LYS A 1100 23.13 41.29 8.13
CA LYS A 1100 23.02 42.21 6.98
C LYS A 1100 22.32 41.59 5.76
N ASP A 1101 22.40 40.26 5.63
CA ASP A 1101 21.84 39.48 4.52
C ASP A 1101 20.47 38.85 4.86
N ASN A 1102 19.89 39.16 6.04
CA ASN A 1102 18.57 38.65 6.46
C ASN A 1102 17.48 39.74 6.35
N HIS A 1103 16.61 39.61 5.34
CA HIS A 1103 15.57 40.60 5.03
C HIS A 1103 14.56 40.82 6.15
N GLU A 1104 14.14 39.75 6.82
CA GLU A 1104 13.11 39.82 7.86
C GLU A 1104 13.61 40.63 9.06
N PHE A 1105 14.85 40.35 9.50
CA PHE A 1105 15.47 41.10 10.57
C PHE A 1105 15.68 42.57 10.16
N MET A 1106 16.18 42.85 8.96
CA MET A 1106 16.41 44.24 8.51
C MET A 1106 15.11 45.05 8.51
N ARG A 1107 14.01 44.46 8.04
CA ARG A 1107 12.68 45.10 8.10
C ARG A 1107 12.24 45.38 9.54
N ILE A 1108 12.45 44.43 10.46
CA ILE A 1108 12.14 44.61 11.89
C ILE A 1108 13.03 45.68 12.52
N ALA A 1109 14.32 45.72 12.19
CA ALA A 1109 15.26 46.71 12.68
C ALA A 1109 14.90 48.14 12.20
N ASP A 1110 14.43 48.28 10.96
CA ASP A 1110 13.96 49.55 10.40
C ASP A 1110 12.64 50.02 11.01
N GLU A 1111 11.76 49.07 11.36
CA GLU A 1111 10.48 49.35 12.01
C GLU A 1111 10.64 49.73 13.49
N PHE A 1112 11.41 48.94 14.25
CA PHE A 1112 11.51 49.06 15.71
C PHE A 1112 12.66 49.95 16.18
N GLY A 1113 13.71 50.16 15.39
CA GLY A 1113 14.82 51.07 15.74
C GLY A 1113 14.35 52.50 16.03
N PRO A 1114 13.59 53.16 15.14
CA PRO A 1114 13.02 54.48 15.39
C PRO A 1114 12.00 54.50 16.53
N LYS A 1115 11.31 53.39 16.80
CA LYS A 1115 10.36 53.28 17.92
C LYS A 1115 11.10 53.24 19.27
N LEU A 1116 12.19 52.47 19.36
CA LEU A 1116 13.06 52.40 20.53
C LEU A 1116 13.68 53.77 20.88
N ASN A 1117 14.18 54.51 19.89
CA ASN A 1117 14.72 55.85 20.10
C ASN A 1117 13.67 56.82 20.65
N ARG A 1118 12.44 56.79 20.11
CA ARG A 1118 11.33 57.60 20.64
C ARG A 1118 10.98 57.25 22.09
N LEU A 1119 10.92 55.96 22.42
CA LEU A 1119 10.69 55.52 23.82
C LEU A 1119 11.81 56.00 24.76
N LEU A 1120 13.05 56.02 24.29
CA LEU A 1120 14.19 56.50 25.06
C LEU A 1120 14.13 58.01 25.31
N GLU A 1121 13.80 58.79 24.28
CA GLU A 1121 13.60 60.25 24.37
C GLU A 1121 12.43 60.60 25.32
N ARG A 1122 11.31 59.86 25.23
CA ARG A 1122 10.16 60.01 26.13
C ARG A 1122 10.55 59.76 27.60
N ASN A 1123 11.31 58.70 27.87
CA ASN A 1123 11.74 58.35 29.23
C ASN A 1123 12.74 59.39 29.81
N GLN A 1124 13.47 60.12 28.95
CA GLN A 1124 14.34 61.23 29.35
C GLN A 1124 13.60 62.55 29.61
N GLY A 1125 12.26 62.57 29.50
CA GLY A 1125 11.44 63.76 29.72
C GLY A 1125 11.48 64.76 28.55
N ILE A 1126 11.94 64.33 27.38
CA ILE A 1126 11.87 65.13 26.14
C ILE A 1126 10.42 65.00 25.62
N PRO A 1127 9.66 66.10 25.50
CA PRO A 1127 8.32 66.04 24.93
C PRO A 1127 8.41 65.59 23.46
N LEU A 1128 7.75 64.49 23.12
CA LEU A 1128 7.63 63.98 21.75
C LEU A 1128 6.55 64.72 20.96
#